data_AF-A0A9E0KSK5-F1
#
_entry.id   AF-A0A9E0KSK5-F1
#
_cell.length_a   1.000
_cell.length_b   1.000
_cell.length_c   1.000
_cell.angle_alpha   90.00
_cell.angle_beta   90.00
_cell.angle_gamma   90.00
#
_symmetry.space_group_name_H-M   'P 1'
#
loop_
_entity.id
_entity.type
_entity.pdbx_description
1 polymer ?
#
loop_
_entity_poly.entity_id
_entity_poly.type
_entity_poly.pdbx_seq_one_letter_code
_entity_poly.pdbx_strand_id
1 'polypeptide(L)'
;MTTTTIKWSPKHAALPALRYLQRPIRLFQAYDRADLRPDFIAGVTVGVVLLPQAIAYSLLAGLPPQMGLFTAIIGSIAAALWGSSSQLHSGPTNTLSLMLLTTLVVLAMPGSPDFIVAAGLLTVMIGVFQLMLGVLRLGFIVNFVSHSVIVGFSTGAGILIAIQQLDPLLGLVVPRADVVTGVQNTLLSLTDTHLLTAALGIGTMLLITLLRRMNPRLPGALIAIAAATLAVFLLGERAAGVAVLGRIPGGVPSPVRLPLFNLDLIARLSTGALAMAAIGLVQATAVARSLSTFTRQRLDNNQEFVGQGVANIFSGFLGGYATSGSFTISAVKHRAGARTSMASVFSGLVVLLAMLTIGPLGAYMPISALAGTLIVAAFNMVDRTEIRRIARGAPGDAMIMIVTLLGTVFLDLDFAVLSGILLSFALYLIRTSAPRVLVVQPDDDFRHFIHRPDSPVCPQLNIIEIQGDLYFGAVSHIEEEIMELAARFPEQRSVLIRMHQVNQIDFSGIHMLESLVATYRERGGDVYLVHVGPQVRQMMESTGCLASLGIGNILDEDEAIEHLFHHVLDPAICIYECPVRVFRECQNLPKRNDLIGITPVGIGVDSIKSTNGSVPATLLTPRELWLILRRTPSSEHPVILDVREPREYRHSHIVEAQSAPLSILLRDGLVLAGDRPLVLICRSGRRSRRAAAVMSQLGFKDISIVEGGMHAWEAAGLLTAVEFEDRQVSTRAG
;
A
#
# COMPACT_ATOMS: atom_id res chain seq x y z
N MET A 1 14.52 24.46 7.36
CA MET A 1 14.63 23.56 6.19
C MET A 1 13.50 23.91 5.24
N THR A 2 13.81 24.51 4.10
CA THR A 2 12.85 25.05 3.13
C THR A 2 12.17 23.93 2.34
N THR A 3 10.88 23.77 2.56
CA THR A 3 9.97 22.89 1.82
C THR A 3 9.74 23.44 0.41
N THR A 4 10.47 22.91 -0.57
CA THR A 4 10.16 23.12 -1.99
C THR A 4 8.96 22.25 -2.37
N THR A 5 7.78 22.85 -2.40
CA THR A 5 6.60 22.33 -3.10
C THR A 5 6.89 22.33 -4.60
N ILE A 6 7.10 21.14 -5.17
CA ILE A 6 7.30 20.98 -6.62
C ILE A 6 5.93 21.18 -7.29
N LYS A 7 5.65 22.42 -7.71
CA LYS A 7 4.57 22.74 -8.65
C LYS A 7 4.86 22.05 -9.99
N TRP A 8 4.00 21.11 -10.40
CA TRP A 8 4.07 20.48 -11.70
C TRP A 8 3.87 21.53 -12.80
N SER A 9 4.87 21.69 -13.67
CA SER A 9 4.87 22.63 -14.80
C SER A 9 5.34 21.89 -16.07
N PRO A 10 4.64 22.01 -17.21
CA PRO A 10 4.95 21.27 -18.44
C PRO A 10 6.34 21.58 -19.02
N LYS A 11 6.97 22.71 -18.64
CA LYS A 11 8.34 23.05 -19.06
C LYS A 11 9.42 22.17 -18.40
N HIS A 12 9.10 21.47 -17.31
CA HIS A 12 10.02 20.51 -16.66
C HIS A 12 9.92 19.08 -17.21
N ALA A 13 9.02 18.81 -18.17
CA ALA A 13 8.85 17.49 -18.77
C ALA A 13 9.82 17.20 -19.94
N ALA A 14 10.33 18.23 -20.62
CA ALA A 14 11.22 18.07 -21.78
C ALA A 14 12.67 17.67 -21.42
N LEU A 15 13.23 18.19 -20.32
CA LEU A 15 14.57 17.84 -19.82
C LEU A 15 14.72 16.36 -19.38
N PRO A 16 13.71 15.72 -18.76
CA PRO A 16 13.71 14.29 -18.46
C PRO A 16 13.71 13.35 -19.67
N ALA A 17 13.03 13.71 -20.76
CA ALA A 17 12.90 12.82 -21.92
C ALA A 17 14.25 12.61 -22.63
N LEU A 18 15.07 13.68 -22.73
CA LEU A 18 16.43 13.59 -23.26
C LEU A 18 17.31 12.63 -22.46
N ARG A 19 17.09 12.51 -21.14
CA ARG A 19 17.85 11.58 -20.28
C ARG A 19 17.63 10.12 -20.69
N TYR A 20 16.41 9.75 -21.08
CA TYR A 20 16.12 8.38 -21.51
C TYR A 20 16.77 8.03 -22.84
N LEU A 21 16.86 8.99 -23.77
CA LEU A 21 17.48 8.79 -25.09
C LEU A 21 19.01 8.73 -25.04
N GLN A 22 19.64 9.32 -24.01
CA GLN A 22 21.10 9.27 -23.80
C GLN A 22 21.62 7.94 -23.24
N ARG A 23 20.75 6.97 -22.94
CA ARG A 23 21.13 5.69 -22.34
C ARG A 23 22.23 4.94 -23.09
N PRO A 24 22.21 4.82 -24.44
CA PRO A 24 23.26 4.13 -25.18
C PRO A 24 24.64 4.74 -24.95
N ILE A 25 24.74 6.08 -24.96
CA ILE A 25 26.01 6.80 -24.72
C ILE A 25 26.56 6.45 -23.34
N ARG A 26 25.71 6.48 -22.30
CA ARG A 26 26.11 6.13 -20.93
C ARG A 26 26.51 4.66 -20.81
N LEU A 27 25.84 3.77 -21.53
CA LEU A 27 26.17 2.35 -21.56
C LEU A 27 27.58 2.13 -22.13
N PHE A 28 27.90 2.76 -23.27
CA PHE A 28 29.24 2.66 -23.86
C PHE A 28 30.32 3.32 -23.01
N GLN A 29 30.03 4.47 -22.37
CA GLN A 29 30.97 5.15 -21.48
C GLN A 29 31.26 4.37 -20.20
N ALA A 30 30.28 3.65 -19.67
CA ALA A 30 30.42 2.84 -18.46
C ALA A 30 30.88 1.40 -18.72
N TYR A 31 31.09 1.01 -19.99
CA TYR A 31 31.42 -0.36 -20.35
C TYR A 31 32.88 -0.70 -20.03
N ASP A 32 33.08 -1.66 -19.13
CA ASP A 32 34.41 -2.15 -18.77
C ASP A 32 34.89 -3.24 -19.75
N ARG A 33 36.18 -3.22 -20.09
CA ARG A 33 36.82 -4.28 -20.87
C ARG A 33 36.72 -5.65 -20.19
N ALA A 34 36.64 -5.69 -18.86
CA ALA A 34 36.44 -6.92 -18.11
C ALA A 34 35.11 -7.63 -18.43
N ASP A 35 34.11 -6.89 -18.94
CA ASP A 35 32.78 -7.42 -19.24
C ASP A 35 32.64 -7.93 -20.68
N LEU A 36 33.59 -7.59 -21.57
CA LEU A 36 33.56 -7.97 -22.98
C LEU A 36 33.48 -9.48 -23.18
N ARG A 37 34.36 -10.24 -22.52
CA ARG A 37 34.41 -11.71 -22.69
C ARG A 37 33.16 -12.40 -22.13
N PRO A 38 32.71 -12.13 -20.89
CA PRO A 38 31.46 -12.69 -20.37
C PRO A 38 30.25 -12.36 -21.25
N ASP A 39 30.10 -11.10 -21.66
CA ASP A 39 28.94 -10.67 -22.46
C ASP A 39 28.97 -11.24 -23.87
N PHE A 40 30.14 -11.35 -24.50
CA PHE A 40 30.26 -11.96 -25.83
C PHE A 40 29.89 -13.45 -25.80
N ILE A 41 30.43 -14.20 -24.82
CA ILE A 41 30.11 -15.63 -24.65
C ILE A 41 28.61 -15.83 -24.38
N ALA A 42 28.03 -14.98 -23.52
CA ALA A 42 26.60 -15.01 -23.26
C ALA A 42 25.78 -14.66 -24.51
N GLY A 43 26.19 -13.64 -25.27
CA GLY A 43 25.56 -13.24 -26.52
C GLY A 43 25.58 -14.35 -27.57
N VAL A 44 26.70 -15.04 -27.77
CA VAL A 44 26.78 -16.19 -28.68
C VAL A 44 25.87 -17.32 -28.24
N THR A 45 25.89 -17.66 -26.95
CA THR A 45 25.03 -18.72 -26.38
C THR A 45 23.55 -18.38 -26.59
N VAL A 46 23.16 -17.14 -26.30
CA VAL A 46 21.79 -16.67 -26.43
C VAL A 46 21.35 -16.58 -27.88
N GLY A 47 22.19 -16.06 -28.77
CA GLY A 47 21.88 -15.92 -30.20
C GLY A 47 21.58 -17.27 -30.85
N VAL A 48 22.37 -18.31 -30.51
CA VAL A 48 22.14 -19.67 -30.99
C VAL A 48 20.81 -20.25 -30.51
N VAL A 49 20.45 -20.03 -29.24
CA VAL A 49 19.18 -20.48 -28.66
C VAL A 49 17.98 -19.70 -29.22
N LEU A 50 18.18 -18.44 -29.63
CA LEU A 50 17.13 -17.55 -30.10
C LEU A 50 16.60 -17.91 -31.50
N LEU A 51 17.45 -18.46 -32.39
CA LEU A 51 17.11 -18.83 -33.77
C LEU A 51 15.85 -19.71 -33.92
N PRO A 52 15.77 -20.92 -33.32
CA PRO A 52 14.58 -21.80 -33.38
C PRO A 52 13.32 -21.09 -32.91
N GLN A 53 13.43 -20.38 -31.79
CA GLN A 53 12.31 -19.74 -31.13
C GLN A 53 11.75 -18.60 -31.99
N ALA A 54 12.63 -17.79 -32.58
CA ALA A 54 12.24 -16.70 -33.46
C ALA A 54 11.46 -17.21 -34.68
N ILE A 55 11.94 -18.28 -35.33
CA ILE A 55 11.24 -18.91 -36.47
C ILE A 55 9.88 -19.45 -36.04
N ALA A 56 9.85 -20.24 -34.97
CA ALA A 56 8.62 -20.86 -34.48
C ALA A 56 7.55 -19.83 -34.11
N TYR A 57 7.96 -18.71 -33.49
CA TYR A 57 7.04 -17.67 -33.05
C TYR A 57 6.54 -16.79 -34.21
N SER A 58 7.35 -16.52 -35.23
CA SER A 58 6.83 -15.87 -36.44
C SER A 58 5.80 -16.72 -37.17
N LEU A 59 6.01 -18.05 -37.24
CA LEU A 59 5.05 -18.97 -37.83
C LEU A 59 3.75 -19.01 -37.01
N LEU A 60 3.85 -18.95 -35.68
CA LEU A 60 2.68 -18.80 -34.81
C LEU A 60 1.92 -17.49 -35.03
N ALA A 61 2.63 -16.41 -35.37
CA ALA A 61 2.04 -15.14 -35.70
C ALA A 61 1.38 -15.09 -37.09
N GLY A 62 1.45 -16.19 -37.87
CA GLY A 62 1.02 -16.19 -39.28
C GLY A 62 1.94 -15.38 -40.20
N LEU A 63 3.21 -15.20 -39.79
CA LEU A 63 4.21 -14.39 -40.49
C LEU A 63 5.34 -15.24 -41.07
N PRO A 64 6.04 -14.77 -42.11
CA PRO A 64 7.23 -15.43 -42.63
C PRO A 64 8.34 -15.59 -41.57
N PRO A 65 9.07 -16.71 -41.57
CA PRO A 65 10.21 -16.97 -40.67
C PRO A 65 11.24 -15.83 -40.58
N GLN A 66 11.47 -15.12 -41.68
CA GLN A 66 12.42 -14.01 -41.75
C GLN A 66 12.04 -12.89 -40.77
N MET A 67 10.75 -12.58 -40.63
CA MET A 67 10.31 -11.51 -39.71
C MET A 67 10.58 -11.86 -38.26
N GLY A 68 10.52 -13.15 -37.89
CA GLY A 68 10.94 -13.62 -36.57
C GLY A 68 12.40 -13.35 -36.29
N LEU A 69 13.26 -13.68 -37.25
CA LEU A 69 14.70 -13.44 -37.13
C LEU A 69 15.06 -11.96 -37.13
N PHE A 70 14.39 -11.13 -37.95
CA PHE A 70 14.57 -9.68 -37.91
C PHE A 70 14.16 -9.10 -36.57
N THR A 71 13.03 -9.54 -36.01
CA THR A 71 12.58 -9.15 -34.67
C THR A 71 13.60 -9.54 -33.60
N ALA A 72 14.18 -10.75 -33.69
CA ALA A 72 15.23 -11.21 -32.79
C ALA A 72 16.49 -10.33 -32.87
N ILE A 73 16.89 -9.89 -34.06
CA ILE A 73 18.05 -9.01 -34.26
C ILE A 73 17.75 -7.61 -33.71
N ILE A 74 16.70 -6.98 -34.20
CA ILE A 74 16.41 -5.56 -33.92
C ILE A 74 15.94 -5.37 -32.49
N GLY A 75 15.01 -6.22 -32.04
CA GLY A 75 14.44 -6.16 -30.70
C GLY A 75 15.51 -6.34 -29.62
N SER A 76 16.43 -7.28 -29.81
CA SER A 76 17.51 -7.51 -28.84
C SER A 76 18.51 -6.37 -28.77
N ILE A 77 18.89 -5.78 -29.91
CA ILE A 77 19.83 -4.65 -29.96
C ILE A 77 19.17 -3.38 -29.40
N ALA A 78 18.02 -3.00 -29.93
CA ALA A 78 17.35 -1.76 -29.56
C ALA A 78 16.91 -1.77 -28.09
N ALA A 79 16.30 -2.85 -27.61
CA ALA A 79 15.91 -2.94 -26.19
C ALA A 79 17.13 -2.94 -25.26
N ALA A 80 18.26 -3.52 -25.67
CA ALA A 80 19.47 -3.52 -24.84
C ALA A 80 20.15 -2.15 -24.71
N LEU A 81 20.08 -1.35 -25.77
CA LEU A 81 20.69 -0.02 -25.83
C LEU A 81 19.85 1.03 -25.06
N TRP A 82 18.53 0.93 -25.13
CA TRP A 82 17.61 1.88 -24.47
C TRP A 82 16.93 1.33 -23.21
N GLY A 83 17.02 0.04 -22.91
CA GLY A 83 16.44 -0.56 -21.72
C GLY A 83 17.21 -0.27 -20.42
N SER A 84 16.56 -0.57 -19.30
CA SER A 84 17.19 -0.45 -17.98
C SER A 84 17.88 -1.75 -17.57
N SER A 85 17.28 -2.90 -17.85
CA SER A 85 17.74 -4.20 -17.34
C SER A 85 19.00 -4.69 -18.04
N SER A 86 19.97 -5.14 -17.26
CA SER A 86 21.18 -5.79 -17.77
C SER A 86 20.89 -7.22 -18.23
N GLN A 87 19.90 -7.88 -17.64
CA GLN A 87 19.61 -9.30 -17.84
C GLN A 87 18.48 -9.56 -18.83
N LEU A 88 17.53 -8.62 -18.97
CA LEU A 88 16.42 -8.78 -19.91
C LEU A 88 16.94 -8.93 -21.34
N HIS A 89 16.32 -9.84 -22.08
CA HIS A 89 16.49 -10.03 -23.50
C HIS A 89 15.13 -9.89 -24.18
N SER A 90 15.04 -8.94 -25.10
CA SER A 90 13.82 -8.72 -25.88
C SER A 90 13.93 -9.40 -27.24
N GLY A 91 12.85 -10.04 -27.64
CA GLY A 91 12.69 -10.67 -28.95
C GLY A 91 11.24 -11.09 -29.17
N PRO A 92 10.96 -11.91 -30.19
CA PRO A 92 9.64 -12.48 -30.38
C PRO A 92 9.24 -13.33 -29.16
N THR A 93 8.01 -13.18 -28.69
CA THR A 93 7.43 -13.97 -27.60
C THR A 93 6.16 -14.69 -28.06
N ASN A 94 5.85 -15.83 -27.44
CA ASN A 94 4.66 -16.61 -27.76
C ASN A 94 3.38 -15.77 -27.64
N THR A 95 3.23 -15.07 -26.51
CA THR A 95 2.05 -14.24 -26.21
C THR A 95 1.81 -13.17 -27.28
N LEU A 96 2.81 -12.34 -27.58
CA LEU A 96 2.63 -11.27 -28.56
C LEU A 96 2.49 -11.81 -29.98
N SER A 97 3.08 -12.97 -30.30
CA SER A 97 2.90 -13.61 -31.60
C SER A 97 1.46 -14.08 -31.81
N LEU A 98 0.88 -14.75 -30.81
CA LEU A 98 -0.50 -15.22 -30.87
C LEU A 98 -1.50 -14.06 -30.86
N MET A 99 -1.26 -13.05 -30.02
CA MET A 99 -2.09 -11.83 -29.98
C MET A 99 -2.03 -11.06 -31.29
N LEU A 100 -0.87 -11.00 -31.94
CA LEU A 100 -0.74 -10.38 -33.26
C LEU A 100 -1.61 -11.13 -34.28
N LEU A 101 -1.52 -12.47 -34.29
CA LEU A 101 -2.34 -13.30 -35.17
C LEU A 101 -3.83 -13.05 -34.94
N THR A 102 -4.30 -13.13 -33.70
CA THR A 102 -5.73 -12.95 -33.38
C THR A 102 -6.23 -11.54 -33.65
N THR A 103 -5.37 -10.53 -33.50
CA THR A 103 -5.70 -9.13 -33.81
C THR A 103 -5.79 -8.90 -35.32
N LEU A 104 -4.94 -9.54 -36.12
CA LEU A 104 -4.85 -9.28 -37.56
C LEU A 104 -5.68 -10.21 -38.42
N VAL A 105 -6.00 -11.42 -37.96
CA VAL A 105 -6.74 -12.43 -38.76
C VAL A 105 -8.15 -11.95 -39.13
N VAL A 106 -8.74 -11.06 -38.33
CA VAL A 106 -10.03 -10.44 -38.62
C VAL A 106 -9.96 -9.33 -39.68
N LEU A 107 -8.75 -8.87 -40.01
CA LEU A 107 -8.49 -7.80 -40.98
C LEU A 107 -7.92 -8.31 -42.30
N ALA A 108 -7.03 -9.30 -42.26
CA ALA A 108 -6.36 -9.83 -43.43
C ALA A 108 -6.04 -11.33 -43.28
N MET A 109 -5.89 -12.02 -44.41
CA MET A 109 -5.48 -13.43 -44.42
C MET A 109 -4.02 -13.57 -43.94
N PRO A 110 -3.71 -14.50 -43.02
CA PRO A 110 -2.34 -14.76 -42.58
C PRO A 110 -1.38 -14.99 -43.76
N GLY A 111 -0.18 -14.42 -43.67
CA GLY A 111 0.85 -14.50 -44.72
C GLY A 111 0.62 -13.63 -45.97
N SER A 112 -0.55 -12.99 -46.12
CA SER A 112 -0.78 -12.05 -47.22
C SER A 112 0.08 -10.77 -47.09
N PRO A 113 0.37 -10.06 -48.19
CA PRO A 113 1.11 -8.79 -48.13
C PRO A 113 0.47 -7.76 -47.19
N ASP A 114 -0.86 -7.66 -47.20
CA ASP A 114 -1.59 -6.72 -46.33
C ASP A 114 -1.46 -7.10 -44.85
N PHE A 115 -1.49 -8.40 -44.54
CA PHE A 115 -1.25 -8.90 -43.17
C PHE A 115 0.15 -8.57 -42.67
N ILE A 116 1.16 -8.73 -43.52
CA ILE A 116 2.57 -8.41 -43.21
C ILE A 116 2.74 -6.91 -42.96
N VAL A 117 2.15 -6.07 -43.80
CA VAL A 117 2.22 -4.61 -43.65
C VAL A 117 1.46 -4.13 -42.41
N ALA A 118 0.27 -4.70 -42.14
CA ALA A 118 -0.50 -4.42 -40.94
C ALA A 118 0.24 -4.85 -39.67
N ALA A 119 0.95 -5.98 -39.68
CA ALA A 119 1.80 -6.43 -38.58
C ALA A 119 2.92 -5.44 -38.27
N GLY A 120 3.60 -4.92 -39.29
CA GLY A 120 4.61 -3.88 -39.13
C GLY A 120 4.04 -2.59 -38.54
N LEU A 121 2.89 -2.13 -39.04
CA LEU A 121 2.22 -0.92 -38.53
C LEU A 121 1.76 -1.09 -37.08
N LEU A 122 1.10 -2.20 -36.77
CA LEU A 122 0.66 -2.56 -35.42
C LEU A 122 1.85 -2.56 -34.45
N THR A 123 2.99 -3.11 -34.88
CA THR A 123 4.23 -3.14 -34.10
C THR A 123 4.76 -1.74 -33.81
N VAL A 124 4.75 -0.83 -34.80
CA VAL A 124 5.13 0.57 -34.58
C VAL A 124 4.18 1.23 -33.58
N MET A 125 2.87 1.02 -33.69
CA MET A 125 1.86 1.57 -32.78
C MET A 125 2.07 1.08 -31.34
N ILE A 126 2.34 -0.22 -31.16
CA ILE A 126 2.72 -0.81 -29.85
C ILE A 126 3.91 -0.03 -29.28
N GLY A 127 4.96 0.16 -30.08
CA GLY A 127 6.16 0.85 -29.65
C GLY A 127 5.94 2.32 -29.29
N VAL A 128 5.08 3.02 -30.04
CA VAL A 128 4.67 4.41 -29.74
C VAL A 128 3.94 4.48 -28.41
N PHE A 129 2.98 3.60 -28.14
CA PHE A 129 2.28 3.58 -26.85
C PHE A 129 3.24 3.29 -25.69
N GLN A 130 4.13 2.30 -25.83
CA GLN A 130 5.11 1.97 -24.80
C GLN A 130 6.09 3.14 -24.53
N LEU A 131 6.55 3.80 -25.58
CA LEU A 131 7.40 4.99 -25.48
C LEU A 131 6.66 6.13 -24.76
N MET A 132 5.39 6.38 -25.11
CA MET A 132 4.56 7.39 -24.43
C MET A 132 4.42 7.08 -22.93
N LEU A 133 4.08 5.84 -22.57
CA LEU A 133 3.96 5.43 -21.17
C LEU A 133 5.26 5.62 -20.38
N GLY A 134 6.42 5.33 -21.00
CA GLY A 134 7.74 5.56 -20.40
C GLY A 134 8.08 7.03 -20.19
N VAL A 135 7.83 7.87 -21.20
CA VAL A 135 8.08 9.33 -21.15
C VAL A 135 7.15 10.01 -20.15
N LEU A 136 5.88 9.59 -20.07
CA LEU A 136 4.90 10.06 -19.09
C LEU A 136 5.15 9.54 -17.66
N ARG A 137 6.19 8.71 -17.46
CA ARG A 137 6.61 8.15 -16.17
C ARG A 137 5.57 7.25 -15.50
N LEU A 138 4.79 6.52 -16.29
CA LEU A 138 3.76 5.61 -15.80
C LEU A 138 4.31 4.25 -15.33
N GLY A 139 5.63 4.05 -15.34
CA GLY A 139 6.29 2.86 -14.82
C GLY A 139 6.23 2.72 -13.28
N PHE A 140 5.67 3.70 -12.55
CA PHE A 140 5.47 3.57 -11.10
C PHE A 140 4.47 2.47 -10.74
N ILE A 141 3.50 2.16 -11.62
CA ILE A 141 2.48 1.11 -11.39
C ILE A 141 3.15 -0.25 -11.19
N VAL A 142 4.31 -0.47 -11.82
CA VAL A 142 5.06 -1.72 -11.68
C VAL A 142 5.63 -1.86 -10.26
N ASN A 143 5.83 -0.77 -9.50
CA ASN A 143 6.39 -0.83 -8.14
C ASN A 143 5.55 -1.64 -7.14
N PHE A 144 4.29 -1.88 -7.44
CA PHE A 144 3.40 -2.68 -6.60
C PHE A 144 3.58 -4.21 -6.74
N VAL A 145 4.53 -4.66 -7.59
CA VAL A 145 4.90 -6.10 -7.64
C VAL A 145 5.71 -6.46 -6.39
N SER A 146 5.09 -7.17 -5.45
CA SER A 146 5.76 -7.62 -4.23
C SER A 146 6.80 -8.71 -4.50
N HIS A 147 7.74 -8.88 -3.57
CA HIS A 147 8.78 -9.91 -3.69
C HIS A 147 8.19 -11.32 -3.81
N SER A 148 7.06 -11.58 -3.12
CA SER A 148 6.34 -12.85 -3.17
C SER A 148 5.78 -13.17 -4.55
N VAL A 149 5.27 -12.16 -5.28
CA VAL A 149 4.85 -12.32 -6.69
C VAL A 149 6.05 -12.75 -7.53
N ILE A 150 7.21 -12.12 -7.35
CA ILE A 150 8.41 -12.40 -8.14
C ILE A 150 8.91 -13.84 -7.94
N VAL A 151 8.98 -14.31 -6.69
CA VAL A 151 9.41 -15.68 -6.38
C VAL A 151 8.41 -16.71 -6.89
N GLY A 152 7.10 -16.45 -6.71
CA GLY A 152 6.03 -17.31 -7.23
C GLY A 152 6.08 -17.43 -8.76
N PHE A 153 6.20 -16.29 -9.45
CA PHE A 153 6.32 -16.21 -10.90
C PHE A 153 7.56 -16.93 -11.42
N SER A 154 8.75 -16.68 -10.83
CA SER A 154 10.00 -17.33 -11.25
C SER A 154 9.92 -18.86 -11.13
N THR A 155 9.35 -19.32 -10.02
CA THR A 155 9.19 -20.76 -9.74
C THR A 155 8.20 -21.40 -10.70
N GLY A 156 7.03 -20.78 -10.89
CA GLY A 156 6.01 -21.26 -11.82
C GLY A 156 6.51 -21.29 -13.25
N ALA A 157 7.21 -20.25 -13.70
CA ALA A 157 7.78 -20.19 -15.05
C ALA A 157 8.89 -21.24 -15.25
N GLY A 158 9.72 -21.50 -14.24
CA GLY A 158 10.68 -22.61 -14.26
C GLY A 158 9.99 -23.97 -14.44
N ILE A 159 8.93 -24.24 -13.67
CA ILE A 159 8.14 -25.49 -13.80
C ILE A 159 7.51 -25.58 -15.19
N LEU A 160 6.88 -24.51 -15.67
CA LEU A 160 6.24 -24.45 -16.97
C LEU A 160 7.22 -24.73 -18.11
N ILE A 161 8.41 -24.11 -18.08
CA ILE A 161 9.47 -24.37 -19.06
C ILE A 161 9.87 -25.84 -19.02
N ALA A 162 10.08 -26.42 -17.84
CA ALA A 162 10.47 -27.83 -17.74
C ALA A 162 9.43 -28.76 -18.36
N ILE A 163 8.13 -28.47 -18.16
CA ILE A 163 7.02 -29.23 -18.78
C ILE A 163 7.02 -29.05 -20.30
N GLN A 164 7.06 -27.81 -20.80
CA GLN A 164 6.98 -27.52 -22.24
C GLN A 164 8.18 -28.04 -23.04
N GLN A 165 9.32 -28.26 -22.40
CA GLN A 165 10.52 -28.79 -23.04
C GLN A 165 10.63 -30.32 -22.98
N LEU A 166 9.70 -31.01 -22.29
CA LEU A 166 9.75 -32.47 -22.16
C LEU A 166 9.51 -33.19 -23.50
N ASP A 167 8.53 -32.73 -24.28
CA ASP A 167 8.22 -33.30 -25.60
C ASP A 167 9.41 -33.20 -26.58
N PRO A 168 10.00 -32.01 -26.84
CA PRO A 168 11.16 -31.90 -27.73
C PRO A 168 12.42 -32.57 -27.17
N LEU A 169 12.53 -32.73 -25.84
CA LEU A 169 13.62 -33.50 -25.23
C LEU A 169 13.52 -34.99 -25.61
N LEU A 170 12.32 -35.56 -25.51
CA LEU A 170 12.05 -36.97 -25.80
C LEU A 170 11.83 -37.26 -27.29
N GLY A 171 11.68 -36.22 -28.11
CA GLY A 171 11.40 -36.35 -29.54
C GLY A 171 9.95 -36.71 -29.85
N LEU A 172 9.02 -36.38 -28.94
CA LEU A 172 7.60 -36.65 -29.09
C LEU A 172 6.92 -35.57 -29.94
N VAL A 173 5.97 -35.99 -30.77
CA VAL A 173 5.13 -35.09 -31.56
C VAL A 173 3.74 -35.07 -30.95
N VAL A 174 3.55 -34.15 -30.00
CA VAL A 174 2.31 -34.03 -29.24
C VAL A 174 1.50 -32.82 -29.74
N PRO A 175 0.17 -32.94 -29.90
CA PRO A 175 -0.68 -31.80 -30.20
C PRO A 175 -0.54 -30.72 -29.12
N ARG A 176 -0.44 -29.46 -29.54
CA ARG A 176 -0.38 -28.34 -28.59
C ARG A 176 -1.71 -28.22 -27.85
N ALA A 177 -1.63 -28.13 -26.53
CA ALA A 177 -2.76 -27.92 -25.65
C ALA A 177 -2.35 -27.05 -24.45
N ASP A 178 -3.30 -26.75 -23.57
CA ASP A 178 -3.01 -26.22 -22.25
C ASP A 178 -2.15 -27.21 -21.45
N VAL A 179 -1.60 -26.76 -20.33
CA VAL A 179 -0.60 -27.54 -19.57
C VAL A 179 -1.15 -28.88 -19.08
N VAL A 180 -2.42 -28.95 -18.70
CA VAL A 180 -3.02 -30.19 -18.16
C VAL A 180 -3.16 -31.22 -19.27
N THR A 181 -3.82 -30.86 -20.37
CA THR A 181 -3.97 -31.75 -21.52
C THR A 181 -2.62 -32.06 -22.18
N GLY A 182 -1.69 -31.10 -22.20
CA GLY A 182 -0.32 -31.30 -22.67
C GLY A 182 0.39 -32.40 -21.90
N VAL A 183 0.43 -32.31 -20.56
CA VAL A 183 1.04 -33.34 -19.70
C VAL A 183 0.35 -34.70 -19.88
N GLN A 184 -0.98 -34.72 -19.99
CA GLN A 184 -1.72 -35.96 -20.25
C GLN A 184 -1.31 -36.58 -21.59
N ASN A 185 -1.24 -35.79 -22.66
CA ASN A 185 -0.86 -36.27 -23.99
C ASN A 185 0.61 -36.74 -24.02
N THR A 186 1.52 -36.04 -23.34
CA THR A 186 2.92 -36.47 -23.17
C THR A 186 2.98 -37.81 -22.46
N LEU A 187 2.22 -37.99 -21.38
CA LEU A 187 2.22 -39.23 -20.59
C LEU A 187 1.70 -40.42 -21.40
N LEU A 188 0.67 -40.20 -22.22
CA LEU A 188 0.13 -41.22 -23.13
C LEU A 188 1.08 -41.57 -24.28
N SER A 189 1.89 -40.61 -24.72
CA SER A 189 2.82 -40.78 -25.85
C SER A 189 4.22 -41.23 -25.43
N LEU A 190 4.46 -41.53 -24.14
CA LEU A 190 5.79 -41.90 -23.64
C LEU A 190 6.39 -43.13 -24.33
N THR A 191 5.56 -44.05 -24.81
CA THR A 191 6.01 -45.23 -25.57
C THR A 191 6.60 -44.88 -26.93
N ASP A 192 6.25 -43.72 -27.49
CA ASP A 192 6.69 -43.26 -28.81
C ASP A 192 8.00 -42.45 -28.74
N THR A 193 8.71 -42.53 -27.61
CA THR A 193 9.97 -41.80 -27.38
C THR A 193 11.04 -42.19 -28.39
N HIS A 194 11.60 -41.20 -29.08
CA HIS A 194 12.73 -41.43 -29.99
C HIS A 194 14.05 -41.45 -29.20
N LEU A 195 14.56 -42.66 -28.92
CA LEU A 195 15.70 -42.89 -28.02
C LEU A 195 16.94 -42.06 -28.36
N LEU A 196 17.28 -41.90 -29.64
CA LEU A 196 18.44 -41.11 -30.04
C LEU A 196 18.23 -39.61 -29.74
N THR A 197 17.01 -39.09 -29.94
CA THR A 197 16.66 -37.70 -29.62
C THR A 197 16.75 -37.45 -28.12
N ALA A 198 16.21 -38.38 -27.32
CA ALA A 198 16.29 -38.36 -25.87
C ALA A 198 17.74 -38.44 -25.36
N ALA A 199 18.56 -39.31 -25.95
CA ALA A 199 19.98 -39.43 -25.60
C ALA A 199 20.76 -38.14 -25.88
N LEU A 200 20.51 -37.47 -27.01
CA LEU A 200 21.14 -36.18 -27.33
C LEU A 200 20.71 -35.08 -26.34
N GLY A 201 19.42 -35.03 -25.99
CA GLY A 201 18.89 -34.07 -25.03
C GLY A 201 19.43 -34.27 -23.61
N ILE A 202 19.32 -35.49 -23.08
CA ILE A 202 19.84 -35.86 -21.75
C ILE A 202 21.37 -35.72 -21.72
N GLY A 203 22.06 -36.16 -22.77
CA GLY A 203 23.51 -35.98 -22.93
C GLY A 203 23.93 -34.52 -22.89
N THR A 204 23.14 -33.63 -23.51
CA THR A 204 23.34 -32.18 -23.42
C THR A 204 23.20 -31.69 -21.98
N MET A 205 22.15 -32.10 -21.25
CA MET A 205 21.96 -31.72 -19.84
C MET A 205 23.11 -32.20 -18.93
N LEU A 206 23.53 -33.45 -19.12
CA LEU A 206 24.63 -34.07 -18.38
C LEU A 206 25.94 -33.34 -18.65
N LEU A 207 26.25 -33.05 -19.92
CA LEU A 207 27.46 -32.34 -20.32
C LEU A 207 27.49 -30.91 -19.75
N ILE A 208 26.37 -30.17 -19.81
CA ILE A 208 26.27 -28.84 -19.19
C ILE A 208 26.57 -28.90 -17.70
N THR A 209 25.98 -29.88 -16.99
CA THR A 209 26.13 -30.02 -15.54
C THR A 209 27.55 -30.46 -15.16
N LEU A 210 28.15 -31.37 -15.93
CA LEU A 210 29.51 -31.85 -15.74
C LEU A 210 30.53 -30.73 -15.97
N LEU A 211 30.44 -30.02 -17.10
CA LEU A 211 31.32 -28.89 -17.42
C LEU A 211 31.25 -27.82 -16.34
N ARG A 212 30.07 -27.55 -15.79
CA ARG A 212 29.90 -26.59 -14.69
C ARG A 212 30.59 -27.05 -13.40
N ARG A 213 30.51 -28.35 -13.07
CA ARG A 213 31.21 -28.91 -11.89
C ARG A 213 32.73 -28.86 -12.07
N MET A 214 33.23 -29.09 -13.29
CA MET A 214 34.66 -29.05 -13.58
C MET A 214 35.21 -27.62 -13.59
N ASN A 215 34.54 -26.71 -14.32
CA ASN A 215 34.93 -25.32 -14.40
C ASN A 215 33.72 -24.43 -14.70
N PRO A 216 33.23 -23.66 -13.71
CA PRO A 216 32.06 -22.80 -13.89
C PRO A 216 32.28 -21.66 -14.90
N ARG A 217 33.52 -21.42 -15.37
CA ARG A 217 33.83 -20.41 -16.38
C ARG A 217 33.62 -20.89 -17.81
N LEU A 218 33.41 -22.19 -18.04
CA LEU A 218 33.18 -22.73 -19.38
C LEU A 218 31.73 -22.45 -19.83
N PRO A 219 31.51 -22.10 -21.11
CA PRO A 219 30.16 -21.93 -21.65
C PRO A 219 29.50 -23.29 -21.91
N GLY A 220 29.10 -23.97 -20.83
CA GLY A 220 28.63 -25.36 -20.88
C GLY A 220 27.47 -25.57 -21.85
N ALA A 221 26.54 -24.62 -21.95
CA ALA A 221 25.43 -24.66 -22.90
C ALA A 221 25.90 -24.64 -24.35
N LEU A 222 26.77 -23.69 -24.71
CA LEU A 222 27.30 -23.56 -26.07
C LEU A 222 28.13 -24.79 -26.47
N ILE A 223 29.00 -25.27 -25.57
CA ILE A 223 29.81 -26.46 -25.80
C ILE A 223 28.91 -27.68 -26.00
N ALA A 224 27.86 -27.84 -25.20
CA ALA A 224 26.97 -28.99 -25.30
C ALA A 224 26.11 -28.96 -26.58
N ILE A 225 25.61 -27.79 -26.97
CA ILE A 225 24.91 -27.61 -28.26
C ILE A 225 25.85 -27.92 -29.43
N ALA A 226 27.09 -27.41 -29.40
CA ALA A 226 28.08 -27.68 -30.43
C ALA A 226 28.44 -29.17 -30.51
N ALA A 227 28.61 -29.84 -29.36
CA ALA A 227 28.88 -31.27 -29.29
C ALA A 227 27.70 -32.11 -29.83
N ALA A 228 26.45 -31.75 -29.49
CA ALA A 228 25.26 -32.43 -30.00
C ALA A 228 25.09 -32.22 -31.53
N THR A 229 25.37 -31.00 -32.01
CA THR A 229 25.37 -30.68 -33.44
C THR A 229 26.42 -31.47 -34.20
N LEU A 230 27.64 -31.55 -33.65
CA LEU A 230 28.72 -32.37 -34.21
C LEU A 230 28.36 -33.86 -34.20
N ALA A 231 27.73 -34.36 -33.12
CA ALA A 231 27.28 -35.74 -33.05
C ALA A 231 26.27 -36.07 -34.15
N VAL A 232 25.27 -35.21 -34.38
CA VAL A 232 24.30 -35.39 -35.48
C VAL A 232 24.97 -35.31 -36.85
N PHE A 233 25.91 -34.38 -37.04
CA PHE A 233 26.69 -34.30 -38.27
C PHE A 233 27.48 -35.59 -38.54
N LEU A 234 28.16 -36.15 -37.53
CA LEU A 234 28.96 -37.37 -37.65
C LEU A 234 28.11 -38.64 -37.81
N LEU A 235 26.92 -38.68 -37.21
CA LEU A 235 25.99 -39.80 -37.33
C LEU A 235 25.39 -39.89 -38.74
N GLY A 236 25.32 -38.79 -39.48
CA GLY A 236 24.80 -38.76 -40.85
C GLY A 236 23.40 -39.38 -40.93
N GLU A 237 23.23 -40.38 -41.79
CA GLU A 237 21.95 -41.10 -41.96
C GLU A 237 21.45 -41.81 -40.69
N ARG A 238 22.35 -42.16 -39.75
CA ARG A 238 21.95 -42.76 -38.46
C ARG A 238 21.23 -41.78 -37.54
N ALA A 239 21.27 -40.49 -37.85
CA ALA A 239 20.46 -39.47 -37.18
C ALA A 239 19.08 -39.27 -37.82
N ALA A 240 18.66 -40.14 -38.75
CA ALA A 240 17.32 -40.11 -39.31
C ALA A 240 16.25 -40.12 -38.20
N GLY A 241 15.27 -39.22 -38.32
CA GLY A 241 14.22 -39.03 -37.30
C GLY A 241 14.55 -38.03 -36.19
N VAL A 242 15.80 -37.57 -36.05
CA VAL A 242 16.13 -36.49 -35.10
C VAL A 242 15.61 -35.16 -35.65
N ALA A 243 14.73 -34.51 -34.89
CA ALA A 243 14.24 -33.18 -35.22
C ALA A 243 15.37 -32.15 -35.10
N VAL A 244 15.68 -31.49 -36.22
CA VAL A 244 16.70 -30.44 -36.34
C VAL A 244 16.07 -29.10 -36.67
N LEU A 245 16.78 -28.01 -36.41
CA LEU A 245 16.33 -26.66 -36.71
C LEU A 245 16.03 -26.43 -38.21
N GLY A 246 16.79 -27.08 -39.09
CA GLY A 246 16.65 -26.93 -40.53
C GLY A 246 17.40 -25.70 -41.08
N ARG A 247 17.19 -25.40 -42.37
CA ARG A 247 17.88 -24.28 -43.04
C ARG A 247 17.35 -22.95 -42.52
N ILE A 248 18.25 -22.08 -42.06
CA ILE A 248 17.90 -20.74 -41.59
C ILE A 248 17.66 -19.84 -42.82
N PRO A 249 16.51 -19.15 -42.90
CA PRO A 249 16.25 -18.18 -43.96
C PRO A 249 17.33 -17.08 -43.99
N GLY A 250 17.88 -16.80 -45.18
CA GLY A 250 18.81 -15.69 -45.37
C GLY A 250 18.10 -14.35 -45.52
N GLY A 251 18.84 -13.26 -45.28
CA GLY A 251 18.37 -11.89 -45.46
C GLY A 251 18.98 -10.91 -44.45
N VAL A 252 18.81 -9.62 -44.71
CA VAL A 252 19.16 -8.54 -43.78
C VAL A 252 17.90 -7.72 -43.46
N PRO A 253 17.77 -7.21 -42.22
CA PRO A 253 16.70 -6.26 -41.89
C PRO A 253 16.71 -5.07 -42.86
N SER A 254 15.59 -4.80 -43.51
CA SER A 254 15.47 -3.75 -44.52
C SER A 254 14.26 -2.86 -44.24
N PRO A 255 14.34 -1.54 -44.49
CA PRO A 255 13.22 -0.63 -44.28
C PRO A 255 11.96 -1.04 -45.05
N VAL A 256 10.82 -1.09 -44.35
CA VAL A 256 9.50 -1.41 -44.93
C VAL A 256 8.67 -0.14 -45.07
N ARG A 257 7.94 -0.03 -46.18
CA ARG A 257 6.98 1.07 -46.39
C ARG A 257 5.69 0.76 -45.64
N LEU A 258 5.47 1.44 -44.52
CA LEU A 258 4.26 1.30 -43.70
C LEU A 258 3.21 2.38 -44.07
N PRO A 259 1.91 2.06 -44.04
CA PRO A 259 0.83 3.00 -44.34
C PRO A 259 0.54 3.92 -43.15
N LEU A 260 1.52 4.75 -42.75
CA LEU A 260 1.47 5.62 -41.57
C LEU A 260 0.35 6.67 -41.60
N PHE A 261 -0.22 6.94 -42.78
CA PHE A 261 -1.29 7.93 -42.97
C PHE A 261 -2.66 7.30 -43.18
N ASN A 262 -2.79 5.97 -43.13
CA ASN A 262 -4.08 5.30 -43.23
C ASN A 262 -4.80 5.34 -41.87
N LEU A 263 -5.54 6.42 -41.64
CA LEU A 263 -6.24 6.65 -40.37
C LEU A 263 -7.29 5.58 -40.04
N ASP A 264 -7.94 4.99 -41.05
CA ASP A 264 -8.91 3.90 -40.85
C ASP A 264 -8.22 2.65 -40.30
N LEU A 265 -7.09 2.24 -40.91
CA LEU A 265 -6.31 1.10 -40.43
C LEU A 265 -5.73 1.36 -39.03
N ILE A 266 -5.23 2.58 -38.77
CA ILE A 266 -4.73 2.97 -37.45
C ILE A 266 -5.85 2.90 -36.40
N ALA A 267 -7.05 3.40 -36.72
CA ALA A 267 -8.19 3.35 -35.81
C ALA A 267 -8.57 1.89 -35.48
N ARG A 268 -8.64 1.01 -36.47
CA ARG A 268 -8.94 -0.43 -36.29
C ARG A 268 -7.88 -1.16 -35.45
N LEU A 269 -6.61 -0.82 -35.63
CA LEU A 269 -5.50 -1.45 -34.90
C LEU A 269 -5.27 -0.85 -33.51
N SER A 270 -5.82 0.34 -33.21
CA SER A 270 -5.50 1.10 -32.00
C SER A 270 -5.76 0.33 -30.69
N THR A 271 -6.91 -0.31 -30.58
CA THR A 271 -7.28 -1.11 -29.40
C THR A 271 -6.36 -2.31 -29.21
N GLY A 272 -6.07 -3.05 -30.28
CA GLY A 272 -5.14 -4.18 -30.24
C GLY A 272 -3.71 -3.74 -29.91
N ALA A 273 -3.25 -2.63 -30.50
CA ALA A 273 -1.95 -2.04 -30.24
C ALA A 273 -1.79 -1.62 -28.77
N LEU A 274 -2.81 -0.98 -28.18
CA LEU A 274 -2.78 -0.55 -26.78
C LEU A 274 -2.77 -1.77 -25.84
N ALA A 275 -3.60 -2.78 -26.11
CA ALA A 275 -3.64 -4.01 -25.32
C ALA A 275 -2.29 -4.75 -25.36
N MET A 276 -1.73 -4.94 -26.56
CA MET A 276 -0.42 -5.57 -26.75
C MET A 276 0.73 -4.74 -26.16
N ALA A 277 0.65 -3.41 -26.21
CA ALA A 277 1.62 -2.54 -25.54
C ALA A 277 1.62 -2.75 -24.04
N ALA A 278 0.45 -2.74 -23.40
CA ALA A 278 0.30 -2.98 -21.96
C ALA A 278 0.81 -4.38 -21.57
N ILE A 279 0.36 -5.42 -22.27
CA ILE A 279 0.77 -6.81 -22.02
C ILE A 279 2.28 -6.99 -22.22
N GLY A 280 2.84 -6.45 -23.30
CA GLY A 280 4.29 -6.49 -23.55
C GLY A 280 5.10 -5.82 -22.43
N LEU A 281 4.63 -4.70 -21.87
CA LEU A 281 5.30 -4.05 -20.75
C LEU A 281 5.18 -4.85 -19.44
N VAL A 282 4.01 -5.42 -19.15
CA VAL A 282 3.80 -6.30 -18.00
C VAL A 282 4.76 -7.48 -18.08
N GLN A 283 4.84 -8.14 -19.25
CA GLN A 283 5.75 -9.25 -19.50
C GLN A 283 7.21 -8.83 -19.32
N ALA A 284 7.67 -7.78 -20.01
CA ALA A 284 9.05 -7.31 -19.94
C ALA A 284 9.48 -6.94 -18.52
N THR A 285 8.61 -6.24 -17.78
CA THR A 285 8.92 -5.82 -16.41
C THR A 285 8.85 -6.94 -15.39
N ALA A 286 7.93 -7.89 -15.54
CA ALA A 286 7.87 -9.09 -14.71
C ALA A 286 9.17 -9.91 -14.85
N VAL A 287 9.61 -10.15 -16.09
CA VAL A 287 10.87 -10.86 -16.39
C VAL A 287 12.07 -10.09 -15.84
N ALA A 288 12.14 -8.78 -16.09
CA ALA A 288 13.24 -7.95 -15.60
C ALA A 288 13.34 -7.98 -14.08
N ARG A 289 12.21 -7.84 -13.36
CA ARG A 289 12.17 -7.90 -11.90
C ARG A 289 12.57 -9.27 -11.38
N SER A 290 12.04 -10.32 -11.99
CA SER A 290 12.39 -11.70 -11.65
C SER A 290 13.88 -11.98 -11.77
N LEU A 291 14.57 -11.43 -12.77
CA LEU A 291 16.01 -11.60 -12.90
C LEU A 291 16.84 -10.60 -12.07
N SER A 292 16.24 -9.47 -11.69
CA SER A 292 16.89 -8.48 -10.84
C SER A 292 17.10 -8.98 -9.41
N THR A 293 16.32 -9.95 -8.92
CA THR A 293 16.52 -10.53 -7.58
C THR A 293 17.84 -11.30 -7.50
N PHE A 294 18.22 -12.02 -8.56
CA PHE A 294 19.48 -12.75 -8.64
C PHE A 294 20.70 -11.82 -8.80
N THR A 295 20.54 -10.69 -9.51
CA THR A 295 21.63 -9.75 -9.79
C THR A 295 21.71 -8.55 -8.84
N ARG A 296 20.67 -8.34 -8.03
CA ARG A 296 20.46 -7.16 -7.18
C ARG A 296 20.52 -5.84 -7.95
N GLN A 297 20.21 -5.86 -9.25
CA GLN A 297 20.19 -4.67 -10.09
C GLN A 297 18.99 -3.79 -9.71
N ARG A 298 19.21 -2.47 -9.57
CA ARG A 298 18.11 -1.50 -9.51
C ARG A 298 17.57 -1.22 -10.91
N LEU A 299 16.28 -1.41 -11.11
CA LEU A 299 15.60 -1.18 -12.38
C LEU A 299 14.91 0.19 -12.39
N ASP A 300 15.05 0.91 -13.49
CA ASP A 300 14.23 2.07 -13.84
C ASP A 300 13.13 1.59 -14.80
N ASN A 301 11.90 1.42 -14.28
CA ASN A 301 10.78 0.91 -15.08
C ASN A 301 10.43 1.85 -16.26
N ASN A 302 10.61 3.17 -16.09
CA ASN A 302 10.30 4.13 -17.15
C ASN A 302 11.31 4.02 -18.30
N GLN A 303 12.60 3.88 -17.98
CA GLN A 303 13.63 3.60 -18.97
C GLN A 303 13.39 2.25 -19.66
N GLU A 304 12.91 1.24 -18.93
CA GLU A 304 12.56 -0.05 -19.53
C GLU A 304 11.40 0.09 -20.53
N PHE A 305 10.37 0.87 -20.21
CA PHE A 305 9.25 1.16 -21.13
C PHE A 305 9.74 1.86 -22.40
N VAL A 306 10.64 2.84 -22.26
CA VAL A 306 11.30 3.50 -23.40
C VAL A 306 12.07 2.49 -24.24
N GLY A 307 12.84 1.59 -23.61
CA GLY A 307 13.59 0.54 -24.29
C GLY A 307 12.72 -0.40 -25.12
N GLN A 308 11.62 -0.89 -24.56
CA GLN A 308 10.66 -1.74 -25.29
C GLN A 308 9.95 -0.97 -26.41
N GLY A 309 9.59 0.30 -26.16
CA GLY A 309 8.94 1.14 -27.16
C GLY A 309 9.82 1.41 -28.37
N VAL A 310 11.08 1.78 -28.13
CA VAL A 310 12.09 1.98 -29.17
C VAL A 310 12.35 0.69 -29.94
N ALA A 311 12.46 -0.46 -29.24
CA ALA A 311 12.64 -1.75 -29.86
C ALA A 311 11.51 -2.11 -30.83
N ASN A 312 10.26 -1.93 -30.42
CA ASN A 312 9.10 -2.17 -31.27
C ASN A 312 9.03 -1.20 -32.46
N ILE A 313 9.30 0.09 -32.26
CA ILE A 313 9.34 1.06 -33.38
C ILE A 313 10.37 0.62 -34.43
N PHE A 314 11.61 0.31 -34.01
CA PHE A 314 12.63 -0.15 -34.96
C PHE A 314 12.28 -1.49 -35.60
N SER A 315 11.74 -2.45 -34.85
CA SER A 315 11.29 -3.74 -35.38
C SER A 315 10.28 -3.56 -36.50
N GLY A 316 9.21 -2.78 -36.27
CA GLY A 316 8.18 -2.57 -37.30
C GLY A 316 8.70 -1.89 -38.56
N PHE A 317 9.60 -0.90 -38.43
CA PHE A 317 10.18 -0.21 -39.59
C PHE A 317 11.19 -1.04 -40.39
N LEU A 318 11.84 -2.03 -39.78
CA LEU A 318 12.90 -2.84 -40.40
C LEU A 318 12.45 -4.28 -40.73
N GLY A 319 11.12 -4.50 -40.83
CA GLY A 319 10.54 -5.77 -41.27
C GLY A 319 10.45 -6.85 -40.19
N GLY A 320 10.56 -6.48 -38.92
CA GLY A 320 10.17 -7.32 -37.79
C GLY A 320 8.71 -7.08 -37.37
N TYR A 321 8.33 -7.72 -36.27
CA TYR A 321 7.03 -7.58 -35.63
C TYR A 321 7.18 -7.39 -34.11
N ALA A 322 6.05 -7.39 -33.39
CA ALA A 322 5.97 -7.14 -31.97
C ALA A 322 6.98 -7.97 -31.15
N THR A 323 7.78 -7.26 -30.35
CA THR A 323 8.82 -7.80 -29.46
C THR A 323 8.53 -7.47 -28.00
N SER A 324 8.95 -8.34 -27.09
CA SER A 324 8.88 -8.15 -25.64
C SER A 324 9.98 -8.94 -24.94
N GLY A 325 10.09 -8.79 -23.62
CA GLY A 325 11.01 -9.55 -22.78
C GLY A 325 10.69 -11.05 -22.79
N SER A 326 11.65 -11.87 -23.18
CA SER A 326 11.53 -13.33 -23.14
C SER A 326 12.15 -13.88 -21.86
N PHE A 327 11.33 -14.51 -21.01
CA PHE A 327 11.79 -15.11 -19.76
C PHE A 327 12.85 -16.20 -20.01
N THR A 328 12.55 -17.16 -20.87
CA THR A 328 13.42 -18.30 -21.24
C THR A 328 14.79 -17.82 -21.71
N ILE A 329 14.82 -16.85 -22.63
CA ILE A 329 16.07 -16.35 -23.18
C ILE A 329 16.86 -15.52 -22.17
N SER A 330 16.17 -14.68 -21.39
CA SER A 330 16.81 -13.88 -20.35
C SER A 330 17.41 -14.76 -19.24
N ALA A 331 16.77 -15.90 -18.91
CA ALA A 331 17.31 -16.90 -17.99
C ALA A 331 18.58 -17.57 -18.54
N VAL A 332 18.58 -17.96 -19.83
CA VAL A 332 19.79 -18.50 -20.50
C VAL A 332 20.91 -17.47 -20.50
N LYS A 333 20.60 -16.20 -20.81
CA LYS A 333 21.54 -15.07 -20.80
C LYS A 333 22.20 -14.91 -19.42
N HIS A 334 21.38 -14.83 -18.37
CA HIS A 334 21.87 -14.72 -17.00
C HIS A 334 22.83 -15.87 -16.65
N ARG A 335 22.45 -17.10 -17.03
CA ARG A 335 23.25 -18.28 -16.73
C ARG A 335 24.49 -18.46 -17.56
N ALA A 336 24.53 -17.89 -18.76
CA ALA A 336 25.74 -17.82 -19.55
C ALA A 336 26.75 -16.80 -18.97
N GLY A 337 26.39 -16.09 -17.90
CA GLY A 337 27.27 -15.19 -17.16
C GLY A 337 27.26 -13.75 -17.69
N ALA A 338 26.20 -13.34 -18.39
CA ALA A 338 26.04 -11.96 -18.86
C ALA A 338 26.07 -10.97 -17.69
N ARG A 339 26.86 -9.91 -17.85
CA ARG A 339 27.01 -8.86 -16.84
C ARG A 339 26.29 -7.58 -17.24
N THR A 340 26.23 -7.28 -18.52
CA THR A 340 25.59 -6.06 -19.03
C THR A 340 24.53 -6.35 -20.10
N SER A 341 23.79 -5.30 -20.50
CA SER A 341 22.84 -5.42 -21.61
C SER A 341 23.54 -5.68 -22.95
N MET A 342 24.85 -5.43 -23.08
CA MET A 342 25.62 -5.66 -24.32
C MET A 342 25.61 -7.13 -24.76
N ALA A 343 25.42 -8.09 -23.84
CA ALA A 343 25.22 -9.49 -24.21
C ALA A 343 24.01 -9.69 -25.16
N SER A 344 22.94 -8.88 -25.00
CA SER A 344 21.80 -8.92 -25.94
C SER A 344 22.14 -8.29 -27.29
N VAL A 345 22.98 -7.24 -27.32
CA VAL A 345 23.49 -6.66 -28.57
C VAL A 345 24.32 -7.70 -29.34
N PHE A 346 25.25 -8.37 -28.65
CA PHE A 346 26.03 -9.46 -29.25
C PHE A 346 25.14 -10.61 -29.73
N SER A 347 24.09 -10.96 -29.00
CA SER A 347 23.12 -11.95 -29.47
C SER A 347 22.47 -11.55 -30.79
N GLY A 348 21.96 -10.32 -30.92
CA GLY A 348 21.38 -9.83 -32.17
C GLY A 348 22.38 -9.85 -33.34
N LEU A 349 23.64 -9.49 -33.07
CA LEU A 349 24.72 -9.58 -34.05
C LEU A 349 25.06 -11.02 -34.45
N VAL A 350 25.01 -11.96 -33.51
CA VAL A 350 25.23 -13.39 -33.76
C VAL A 350 24.09 -13.97 -34.61
N VAL A 351 22.84 -13.59 -34.35
CA VAL A 351 21.70 -13.99 -35.19
C VAL A 351 21.86 -13.42 -36.61
N LEU A 352 22.23 -12.15 -36.75
CA LEU A 352 22.50 -11.54 -38.04
C LEU A 352 23.63 -12.28 -38.78
N LEU A 353 24.75 -12.55 -38.10
CA LEU A 353 25.85 -13.32 -38.66
C LEU A 353 25.40 -14.72 -39.07
N ALA A 354 24.55 -15.36 -38.27
CA ALA A 354 24.05 -16.69 -38.54
C ALA A 354 23.17 -16.74 -39.79
N MET A 355 22.29 -15.74 -39.99
CA MET A 355 21.50 -15.57 -41.21
C MET A 355 22.37 -15.38 -42.46
N LEU A 356 23.51 -14.71 -42.33
CA LEU A 356 24.40 -14.40 -43.45
C LEU A 356 25.39 -15.53 -43.80
N THR A 357 25.83 -16.32 -42.81
CA THR A 357 26.97 -17.24 -42.99
C THR A 357 26.72 -18.67 -42.50
N ILE A 358 25.88 -18.85 -41.48
CA ILE A 358 25.71 -20.14 -40.76
C ILE A 358 24.42 -20.86 -41.22
N GLY A 359 23.67 -20.30 -42.18
CA GLY A 359 22.38 -20.82 -42.63
C GLY A 359 22.30 -22.33 -42.89
N PRO A 360 23.32 -22.96 -43.51
CA PRO A 360 23.35 -24.42 -43.72
C PRO A 360 23.54 -25.25 -42.44
N LEU A 361 24.22 -24.73 -41.41
CA LEU A 361 24.57 -25.47 -40.19
C LEU A 361 23.34 -25.77 -39.31
N GLY A 362 22.27 -24.98 -39.44
CA GLY A 362 20.99 -25.27 -38.76
C GLY A 362 20.40 -26.64 -39.12
N ALA A 363 20.76 -27.21 -40.28
CA ALA A 363 20.34 -28.55 -40.69
C ALA A 363 20.87 -29.68 -39.80
N TYR A 364 21.89 -29.44 -38.97
CA TYR A 364 22.46 -30.44 -38.07
C TYR A 364 22.18 -30.16 -36.60
N MET A 365 21.54 -29.03 -36.29
CA MET A 365 21.36 -28.56 -34.92
C MET A 365 20.13 -29.22 -34.28
N PRO A 366 20.29 -30.09 -33.26
CA PRO A 366 19.17 -30.87 -32.72
C PRO A 366 18.28 -30.03 -31.80
N ILE A 367 16.96 -30.12 -31.97
CA ILE A 367 16.00 -29.42 -31.11
C ILE A 367 16.05 -29.97 -29.67
N SER A 368 16.37 -31.25 -29.48
CA SER A 368 16.50 -31.84 -28.14
C SER A 368 17.68 -31.28 -27.34
N ALA A 369 18.77 -30.86 -27.99
CA ALA A 369 19.91 -30.21 -27.33
C ALA A 369 19.53 -28.82 -26.79
N LEU A 370 18.70 -28.09 -27.55
CA LEU A 370 18.11 -26.83 -27.10
C LEU A 370 17.17 -27.06 -25.92
N ALA A 371 16.25 -28.03 -26.02
CA ALA A 371 15.33 -28.40 -24.94
C ALA A 371 16.08 -28.75 -23.65
N GLY A 372 17.13 -29.58 -23.73
CA GLY A 372 17.98 -29.92 -22.59
C GLY A 372 18.65 -28.70 -21.95
N THR A 373 19.14 -27.75 -22.77
CA THR A 373 19.70 -26.49 -22.28
C THR A 373 18.67 -25.66 -21.51
N LEU A 374 17.44 -25.59 -22.01
CA LEU A 374 16.32 -24.87 -21.39
C LEU A 374 15.78 -25.56 -20.14
N ILE A 375 15.81 -26.89 -20.06
CA ILE A 375 15.43 -27.62 -18.84
C ILE A 375 16.47 -27.39 -17.74
N VAL A 376 17.76 -27.45 -18.08
CA VAL A 376 18.80 -27.00 -17.13
C VAL A 376 18.47 -25.58 -16.73
N ALA A 377 18.29 -24.67 -17.71
CA ALA A 377 17.62 -23.36 -17.73
C ALA A 377 16.55 -23.07 -16.65
N ALA A 378 15.65 -24.04 -16.45
CA ALA A 378 14.51 -23.97 -15.56
C ALA A 378 14.86 -24.33 -14.11
N PHE A 379 15.69 -25.35 -13.87
CA PHE A 379 15.91 -25.87 -12.51
C PHE A 379 16.48 -24.87 -11.50
N ASN A 380 17.46 -24.04 -11.90
CA ASN A 380 18.01 -22.99 -11.03
C ASN A 380 17.07 -21.77 -10.87
N MET A 381 15.92 -21.71 -11.55
CA MET A 381 14.95 -20.63 -11.34
C MET A 381 14.10 -20.84 -10.08
N VAL A 382 14.10 -22.08 -9.58
CA VAL A 382 13.38 -22.50 -8.38
C VAL A 382 14.27 -22.27 -7.16
N ASP A 383 14.12 -21.11 -6.52
CA ASP A 383 14.83 -20.79 -5.27
C ASP A 383 14.11 -21.39 -4.05
N ARG A 384 14.49 -22.62 -3.71
CA ARG A 384 13.91 -23.35 -2.57
C ARG A 384 14.14 -22.63 -1.24
N THR A 385 15.21 -21.85 -1.12
CA THR A 385 15.54 -21.13 0.12
C THR A 385 14.55 -20.00 0.33
N GLU A 386 14.30 -19.19 -0.70
CA GLU A 386 13.35 -18.07 -0.58
C GLU A 386 11.90 -18.52 -0.54
N ILE A 387 11.52 -19.57 -1.27
CA ILE A 387 10.18 -20.18 -1.14
C ILE A 387 9.93 -20.57 0.32
N ARG A 388 10.91 -21.21 0.97
CA ARG A 388 10.78 -21.63 2.37
C ARG A 388 10.74 -20.47 3.34
N ARG A 389 11.46 -19.38 3.04
CA ARG A 389 11.47 -18.16 3.85
C ARG A 389 10.11 -17.45 3.79
N ILE A 390 9.55 -17.28 2.61
CA ILE A 390 8.23 -16.68 2.40
C ILE A 390 7.14 -17.54 3.04
N ALA A 391 7.18 -18.86 2.82
CA ALA A 391 6.19 -19.80 3.37
C ALA A 391 6.17 -19.83 4.91
N ARG A 392 7.29 -19.53 5.57
CA ARG A 392 7.38 -19.41 7.04
C ARG A 392 7.10 -17.99 7.56
N GLY A 393 6.97 -17.00 6.67
CA GLY A 393 6.74 -15.60 6.99
C GLY A 393 5.26 -15.31 7.26
N ALA A 394 4.77 -14.19 6.73
CA ALA A 394 3.36 -13.81 6.86
C ALA A 394 2.47 -14.68 5.94
N PRO A 395 1.29 -15.13 6.40
CA PRO A 395 0.39 -15.97 5.59
C PRO A 395 -0.07 -15.27 4.31
N GLY A 396 -0.23 -13.94 4.34
CA GLY A 396 -0.58 -13.16 3.15
C GLY A 396 0.49 -13.24 2.06
N ASP A 397 1.77 -13.21 2.44
CA ASP A 397 2.89 -13.27 1.48
C ASP A 397 3.03 -14.67 0.88
N ALA A 398 2.83 -15.71 1.69
CA ALA A 398 2.78 -17.09 1.22
C ALA A 398 1.62 -17.32 0.24
N MET A 399 0.44 -16.77 0.54
CA MET A 399 -0.73 -16.84 -0.35
C MET A 399 -0.47 -16.15 -1.70
N ILE A 400 0.11 -14.94 -1.70
CA ILE A 400 0.49 -14.23 -2.92
C ILE A 400 1.45 -15.08 -3.77
N MET A 401 2.47 -15.68 -3.15
CA MET A 401 3.43 -16.54 -3.84
C MET A 401 2.76 -17.77 -4.46
N ILE A 402 1.89 -18.46 -3.71
CA ILE A 402 1.18 -19.66 -4.19
C ILE A 402 0.24 -19.32 -5.33
N VAL A 403 -0.58 -18.27 -5.21
CA VAL A 403 -1.50 -17.83 -6.26
C VAL A 403 -0.74 -17.45 -7.53
N THR A 404 0.39 -16.75 -7.40
CA THR A 404 1.22 -16.39 -8.56
C THR A 404 1.86 -17.62 -9.19
N LEU A 405 2.37 -18.56 -8.39
CA LEU A 405 2.98 -19.80 -8.88
C LEU A 405 1.96 -20.64 -9.66
N LEU A 406 0.80 -20.91 -9.07
CA LEU A 406 -0.27 -21.68 -9.71
C LEU A 406 -0.78 -20.94 -10.95
N GLY A 407 -1.00 -19.63 -10.84
CA GLY A 407 -1.37 -18.80 -11.98
C GLY A 407 -0.36 -18.90 -13.12
N THR A 408 0.94 -18.92 -12.84
CA THR A 408 1.97 -19.00 -13.89
C THR A 408 2.02 -20.37 -14.56
N VAL A 409 1.63 -21.44 -13.85
CA VAL A 409 1.59 -22.80 -14.39
C VAL A 409 0.31 -23.06 -15.19
N PHE A 410 -0.84 -22.54 -14.74
CA PHE A 410 -2.14 -22.89 -15.29
C PHE A 410 -2.80 -21.81 -16.16
N LEU A 411 -2.37 -20.55 -16.03
CA LEU A 411 -2.88 -19.41 -16.78
C LEU A 411 -1.76 -18.79 -17.62
N ASP A 412 -2.11 -17.88 -18.53
CA ASP A 412 -1.08 -17.10 -19.24
C ASP A 412 -0.26 -16.26 -18.26
N LEU A 413 1.02 -16.09 -18.57
CA LEU A 413 2.01 -15.46 -17.70
C LEU A 413 1.59 -14.05 -17.23
N ASP A 414 0.90 -13.29 -18.08
CA ASP A 414 0.49 -11.92 -17.77
C ASP A 414 -0.63 -11.88 -16.72
N PHE A 415 -1.60 -12.79 -16.81
CA PHE A 415 -2.65 -12.94 -15.80
C PHE A 415 -2.08 -13.40 -14.47
N ALA A 416 -1.09 -14.29 -14.48
CA ALA A 416 -0.44 -14.75 -13.27
C ALA A 416 0.20 -13.60 -12.47
N VAL A 417 0.97 -12.74 -13.15
CA VAL A 417 1.62 -11.58 -12.53
C VAL A 417 0.57 -10.56 -12.07
N LEU A 418 -0.42 -10.25 -12.90
CA LEU A 418 -1.47 -9.29 -12.56
C LEU A 418 -2.28 -9.74 -11.35
N SER A 419 -2.63 -11.03 -11.29
CA SER A 419 -3.35 -11.61 -10.15
C SER A 419 -2.54 -11.50 -8.86
N GLY A 420 -1.23 -11.75 -8.91
CA GLY A 420 -0.32 -11.56 -7.78
C GLY A 420 -0.25 -10.11 -7.30
N ILE A 421 -0.16 -9.14 -8.23
CA ILE A 421 -0.16 -7.71 -7.91
C ILE A 421 -1.49 -7.29 -7.29
N LEU A 422 -2.62 -7.66 -7.91
CA LEU A 422 -3.96 -7.32 -7.42
C LEU A 422 -4.20 -7.90 -6.04
N LEU A 423 -3.79 -9.14 -5.78
CA LEU A 423 -3.89 -9.75 -4.46
C LEU A 423 -2.99 -9.05 -3.44
N SER A 424 -1.77 -8.67 -3.83
CA SER A 424 -0.88 -7.88 -2.97
C SER A 424 -1.48 -6.52 -2.63
N PHE A 425 -2.12 -5.86 -3.59
CA PHE A 425 -2.81 -4.59 -3.39
C PHE A 425 -4.04 -4.74 -2.51
N ALA A 426 -4.86 -5.77 -2.75
CA ALA A 426 -6.03 -6.06 -1.93
C ALA A 426 -5.65 -6.35 -0.46
N LEU A 427 -4.63 -7.18 -0.23
CA LEU A 427 -4.15 -7.47 1.12
C LEU A 427 -3.53 -6.24 1.80
N TYR A 428 -2.83 -5.40 1.05
CA TYR A 428 -2.35 -4.12 1.55
C TYR A 428 -3.52 -3.22 1.98
N LEU A 429 -4.51 -3.06 1.11
CA LEU A 429 -5.69 -2.22 1.36
C LEU A 429 -6.49 -2.70 2.57
N ILE A 430 -6.75 -4.01 2.67
CA ILE A 430 -7.44 -4.62 3.82
C ILE A 430 -6.68 -4.38 5.13
N ARG A 431 -5.34 -4.44 5.10
CA ARG A 431 -4.52 -4.18 6.29
C ARG A 431 -4.54 -2.70 6.70
N THR A 432 -4.56 -1.79 5.72
CA THR A 432 -4.57 -0.34 6.00
C THR A 432 -5.98 0.22 6.23
N SER A 433 -7.04 -0.50 5.87
CA SER A 433 -8.44 -0.09 6.11
C SER A 433 -8.94 -0.38 7.52
N ALA A 434 -8.20 -1.19 8.29
CA ALA A 434 -8.52 -1.50 9.69
C ALA A 434 -7.39 -1.05 10.64
N PRO A 435 -7.11 0.27 10.73
CA PRO A 435 -6.14 0.79 11.69
C PRO A 435 -6.64 0.61 13.12
N ARG A 436 -5.70 0.48 14.06
CA ARG A 436 -6.05 0.23 15.46
C ARG A 436 -6.41 1.52 16.17
N VAL A 437 -7.51 1.49 16.93
CA VAL A 437 -7.89 2.52 17.89
C VAL A 437 -7.63 1.97 19.28
N LEU A 438 -6.59 2.49 19.96
CA LEU A 438 -6.16 1.97 21.26
C LEU A 438 -6.56 2.95 22.36
N VAL A 439 -7.26 2.48 23.39
CA VAL A 439 -7.41 3.24 24.64
C VAL A 439 -6.08 3.24 25.37
N VAL A 440 -5.53 4.41 25.65
CA VAL A 440 -4.22 4.56 26.28
C VAL A 440 -4.31 5.28 27.61
N GLN A 441 -3.39 4.98 28.51
CA GLN A 441 -3.29 5.59 29.83
C GLN A 441 -1.83 5.95 30.12
N PRO A 442 -1.55 6.96 30.97
CA PRO A 442 -0.21 7.20 31.45
C PRO A 442 0.40 5.95 32.09
N ASP A 443 1.70 5.75 31.90
CA ASP A 443 2.51 4.81 32.66
C ASP A 443 2.65 5.25 34.13
N ASP A 444 3.26 4.40 34.95
CA ASP A 444 3.30 4.62 36.40
C ASP A 444 4.14 5.87 36.79
N ASP A 445 5.03 6.30 35.89
CA ASP A 445 5.84 7.52 36.02
C ASP A 445 5.20 8.77 35.38
N PHE A 446 4.01 8.62 34.77
CA PHE A 446 3.29 9.67 34.04
C PHE A 446 4.09 10.33 32.90
N ARG A 447 4.94 9.57 32.21
CA ARG A 447 5.80 10.04 31.11
C ARG A 447 5.34 9.57 29.75
N HIS A 448 4.83 8.35 29.67
CA HIS A 448 4.41 7.75 28.41
C HIS A 448 2.97 7.30 28.49
N PHE A 449 2.29 7.27 27.35
CA PHE A 449 0.98 6.66 27.26
C PHE A 449 1.13 5.25 26.70
N ILE A 450 0.53 4.29 27.38
CA ILE A 450 0.59 2.87 27.04
C ILE A 450 -0.80 2.27 27.00
N HIS A 451 -1.00 1.32 26.11
CA HIS A 451 -2.24 0.57 26.02
C HIS A 451 -2.30 -0.47 27.14
N ARG A 452 -3.17 -0.26 28.13
CA ARG A 452 -3.44 -1.18 29.25
C ARG A 452 -4.93 -1.55 29.28
N PRO A 453 -5.35 -2.61 28.56
CA PRO A 453 -6.77 -2.93 28.40
C PRO A 453 -7.48 -3.29 29.71
N ASP A 454 -6.76 -3.85 30.68
CA ASP A 454 -7.31 -4.28 31.98
C ASP A 454 -7.16 -3.22 33.08
N SER A 455 -6.57 -2.07 32.78
CA SER A 455 -6.37 -1.02 33.79
C SER A 455 -7.59 -0.11 33.91
N PRO A 456 -7.98 0.26 35.13
CA PRO A 456 -9.13 1.13 35.34
C PRO A 456 -8.92 2.50 34.69
N VAL A 457 -9.91 2.94 33.92
CA VAL A 457 -9.92 4.20 33.18
C VAL A 457 -10.49 5.36 34.00
N CYS A 458 -10.20 6.60 33.59
CA CYS A 458 -10.86 7.78 34.14
C CYS A 458 -12.36 7.77 33.74
N PRO A 459 -13.31 8.01 34.66
CA PRO A 459 -14.74 8.02 34.32
C PRO A 459 -15.17 9.22 33.46
N GLN A 460 -14.37 10.30 33.42
CA GLN A 460 -14.75 11.56 32.77
C GLN A 460 -14.09 11.78 31.41
N LEU A 461 -12.91 11.19 31.18
CA LEU A 461 -12.09 11.43 30.00
C LEU A 461 -11.65 10.11 29.38
N ASN A 462 -11.94 9.94 28.08
CA ASN A 462 -11.34 8.88 27.29
C ASN A 462 -10.07 9.41 26.59
N ILE A 463 -9.01 8.61 26.54
CA ILE A 463 -7.80 8.94 25.79
C ILE A 463 -7.54 7.81 24.81
N ILE A 464 -7.56 8.14 23.52
CA ILE A 464 -7.39 7.18 22.44
C ILE A 464 -6.19 7.54 21.57
N GLU A 465 -5.49 6.54 21.07
CA GLU A 465 -4.45 6.67 20.06
C GLU A 465 -4.89 5.99 18.77
N ILE A 466 -4.83 6.73 17.67
CA ILE A 466 -5.13 6.21 16.33
C ILE A 466 -3.81 5.79 15.67
N GLN A 467 -3.70 4.50 15.34
CA GLN A 467 -2.52 3.93 14.68
C GLN A 467 -2.76 3.70 13.19
N GLY A 468 -2.76 4.78 12.41
CA GLY A 468 -2.92 4.77 10.96
C GLY A 468 -3.46 6.09 10.42
N ASP A 469 -3.49 6.23 9.10
CA ASP A 469 -3.99 7.44 8.43
C ASP A 469 -5.53 7.49 8.37
N LEU A 470 -6.08 8.69 8.33
CA LEU A 470 -7.53 8.95 8.27
C LEU A 470 -7.97 9.16 6.82
N TYR A 471 -8.31 8.09 6.11
CA TYR A 471 -8.76 8.15 4.72
C TYR A 471 -10.07 7.36 4.50
N PHE A 472 -10.69 7.53 3.33
CA PHE A 472 -11.99 6.94 2.98
C PHE A 472 -12.13 5.44 3.27
N GLY A 473 -11.03 4.68 3.20
CA GLY A 473 -11.03 3.24 3.48
C GLY A 473 -10.96 2.88 4.96
N ALA A 474 -10.53 3.80 5.83
CA ALA A 474 -10.30 3.56 7.26
C ALA A 474 -11.31 4.24 8.18
N VAL A 475 -11.91 5.36 7.75
CA VAL A 475 -12.75 6.20 8.61
C VAL A 475 -13.95 5.48 9.21
N SER A 476 -14.62 4.62 8.46
CA SER A 476 -15.78 3.89 8.99
C SER A 476 -15.41 2.95 10.14
N HIS A 477 -14.27 2.26 10.04
CA HIS A 477 -13.79 1.38 11.11
C HIS A 477 -13.36 2.18 12.34
N ILE A 478 -12.65 3.29 12.14
CA ILE A 478 -12.23 4.17 13.25
C ILE A 478 -13.44 4.76 13.96
N GLU A 479 -14.42 5.27 13.20
CA GLU A 479 -15.64 5.85 13.77
C GLU A 479 -16.44 4.80 14.55
N GLU A 480 -16.59 3.59 14.00
CA GLU A 480 -17.26 2.47 14.69
C GLU A 480 -16.55 2.12 16.01
N GLU A 481 -15.23 1.94 16.01
CA GLU A 481 -14.45 1.66 17.22
C GLU A 481 -14.55 2.78 18.27
N ILE A 482 -14.49 4.05 17.85
CA ILE A 482 -14.64 5.19 18.75
C ILE A 482 -16.05 5.23 19.34
N MET A 483 -17.08 4.96 18.53
CA MET A 483 -18.47 4.94 18.98
C MET A 483 -18.76 3.77 19.90
N GLU A 484 -18.19 2.59 19.67
CA GLU A 484 -18.25 1.45 20.58
C GLU A 484 -17.61 1.77 21.93
N LEU A 485 -16.45 2.43 21.94
CA LEU A 485 -15.81 2.91 23.16
C LEU A 485 -16.69 3.94 23.89
N ALA A 486 -17.30 4.86 23.15
CA ALA A 486 -18.20 5.87 23.71
C ALA A 486 -19.50 5.26 24.26
N ALA A 487 -19.97 4.14 23.70
CA ALA A 487 -21.11 3.38 24.20
C ALA A 487 -20.75 2.55 25.43
N ARG A 488 -19.53 2.02 25.50
CA ARG A 488 -19.00 1.26 26.65
C ARG A 488 -18.79 2.14 27.88
N PHE A 489 -18.41 3.40 27.70
CA PHE A 489 -18.16 4.36 28.77
C PHE A 489 -19.00 5.65 28.61
N PRO A 490 -20.32 5.60 28.83
CA PRO A 490 -21.23 6.73 28.57
C PRO A 490 -20.98 7.96 29.45
N GLU A 491 -20.28 7.79 30.59
CA GLU A 491 -19.91 8.90 31.46
C GLU A 491 -18.73 9.73 30.93
N GLN A 492 -17.92 9.16 30.02
CA GLN A 492 -16.79 9.84 29.38
C GLN A 492 -17.28 10.78 28.28
N ARG A 493 -17.75 11.95 28.68
CA ARG A 493 -18.30 12.96 27.76
C ARG A 493 -17.25 13.65 26.90
N SER A 494 -15.97 13.59 27.29
CA SER A 494 -14.87 14.18 26.52
C SER A 494 -13.88 13.12 26.08
N VAL A 495 -13.31 13.30 24.88
CA VAL A 495 -12.27 12.41 24.33
C VAL A 495 -11.04 13.19 23.90
N LEU A 496 -9.87 12.70 24.27
CA LEU A 496 -8.58 13.17 23.79
C LEU A 496 -8.04 12.16 22.77
N ILE A 497 -7.85 12.61 21.53
CA ILE A 497 -7.35 11.80 20.42
C ILE A 497 -5.88 12.15 20.18
N ARG A 498 -5.01 11.16 20.34
CA ARG A 498 -3.58 11.23 20.03
C ARG A 498 -3.38 10.96 18.55
N MET A 499 -2.86 11.95 17.82
CA MET A 499 -2.65 11.92 16.36
C MET A 499 -1.19 11.59 15.97
N HIS A 500 -0.36 11.06 16.88
CA HIS A 500 1.07 10.79 16.65
C HIS A 500 1.38 9.94 15.42
N GLN A 501 0.52 8.98 15.09
CA GLN A 501 0.70 8.06 13.97
C GLN A 501 -0.20 8.39 12.77
N VAL A 502 -0.94 9.50 12.83
CA VAL A 502 -1.80 10.00 11.76
C VAL A 502 -0.98 10.98 10.92
N ASN A 503 -0.46 10.51 9.79
CA ASN A 503 0.38 11.33 8.91
C ASN A 503 -0.44 12.05 7.85
N GLN A 504 -1.53 11.42 7.40
CA GLN A 504 -2.40 11.93 6.35
C GLN A 504 -3.87 11.87 6.77
N ILE A 505 -4.62 12.84 6.25
CA ILE A 505 -6.08 12.91 6.35
C ILE A 505 -6.65 13.31 4.99
N ASP A 506 -7.70 12.63 4.54
CA ASP A 506 -8.47 13.03 3.36
C ASP A 506 -9.78 13.72 3.75
N PHE A 507 -10.59 14.07 2.76
CA PHE A 507 -11.87 14.74 2.99
C PHE A 507 -12.87 13.88 3.79
N SER A 508 -12.86 12.56 3.60
CA SER A 508 -13.68 11.64 4.39
C SER A 508 -13.22 11.61 5.84
N GLY A 509 -11.91 11.65 6.09
CA GLY A 509 -11.34 11.79 7.44
C GLY A 509 -11.74 13.08 8.13
N ILE A 510 -11.77 14.19 7.40
CA ILE A 510 -12.27 15.47 7.91
C ILE A 510 -13.74 15.35 8.33
N HIS A 511 -14.59 14.80 7.45
CA HIS A 511 -16.01 14.67 7.75
C HIS A 511 -16.27 13.75 8.97
N MET A 512 -15.51 12.67 9.11
CA MET A 512 -15.56 11.81 10.28
C MET A 512 -15.19 12.57 11.56
N LEU A 513 -14.15 13.42 11.55
CA LEU A 513 -13.81 14.24 12.71
C LEU A 513 -14.92 15.24 13.06
N GLU A 514 -15.56 15.85 12.06
CA GLU A 514 -16.69 16.77 12.28
C GLU A 514 -17.91 16.05 12.86
N SER A 515 -18.20 14.84 12.38
CA SER A 515 -19.24 13.93 12.93
C SER A 515 -18.96 13.59 14.39
N LEU A 516 -17.70 13.25 14.73
CA LEU A 516 -17.28 12.99 16.10
C LEU A 516 -17.46 14.22 16.99
N VAL A 517 -17.00 15.40 16.54
CA VAL A 517 -17.14 16.66 17.29
C VAL A 517 -18.61 16.96 17.57
N ALA A 518 -19.48 16.87 16.55
CA ALA A 518 -20.92 17.08 16.73
C ALA A 518 -21.51 16.10 17.75
N THR A 519 -21.20 14.81 17.62
CA THR A 519 -21.71 13.75 18.49
C THR A 519 -21.29 13.92 19.96
N TYR A 520 -20.02 14.23 20.21
CA TYR A 520 -19.53 14.45 21.58
C TYR A 520 -20.09 15.73 22.20
N ARG A 521 -20.33 16.78 21.40
CA ARG A 521 -20.97 18.03 21.86
C ARG A 521 -22.44 17.86 22.19
N GLU A 522 -23.18 17.08 21.40
CA GLU A 522 -24.57 16.73 21.73
C GLU A 522 -24.68 15.98 23.07
N ARG A 523 -23.66 15.21 23.45
CA ARG A 523 -23.54 14.55 24.76
C ARG A 523 -23.07 15.47 25.89
N GLY A 524 -22.78 16.73 25.59
CA GLY A 524 -22.34 17.75 26.55
C GLY A 524 -20.87 17.65 26.96
N GLY A 525 -20.00 17.14 26.09
CA GLY A 525 -18.56 17.31 26.21
C GLY A 525 -17.93 17.75 24.88
N ASP A 526 -16.68 17.39 24.62
CA ASP A 526 -15.98 17.82 23.39
C ASP A 526 -14.84 16.87 22.98
N VAL A 527 -14.32 17.07 21.77
CA VAL A 527 -13.18 16.34 21.21
C VAL A 527 -11.94 17.21 21.25
N TYR A 528 -10.83 16.64 21.74
CA TYR A 528 -9.53 17.29 21.84
C TYR A 528 -8.49 16.51 21.06
N LEU A 529 -7.56 17.19 20.41
CA LEU A 529 -6.51 16.58 19.60
C LEU A 529 -5.12 16.97 20.14
N VAL A 530 -4.17 16.03 20.10
CA VAL A 530 -2.75 16.31 20.36
C VAL A 530 -1.88 15.79 19.22
N HIS A 531 -0.74 16.45 19.00
CA HIS A 531 0.24 16.09 17.99
C HIS A 531 -0.30 16.04 16.55
N VAL A 532 -1.07 17.05 16.15
CA VAL A 532 -1.57 17.14 14.77
C VAL A 532 -0.43 17.50 13.82
N GLY A 533 -0.05 16.57 12.94
CA GLY A 533 1.02 16.77 11.97
C GLY A 533 0.76 17.94 10.99
N PRO A 534 1.80 18.54 10.39
CA PRO A 534 1.65 19.75 9.56
C PRO A 534 0.73 19.54 8.34
N GLN A 535 0.80 18.37 7.70
CA GLN A 535 -0.04 18.06 6.53
C GLN A 535 -1.52 17.91 6.92
N VAL A 536 -1.79 17.23 8.03
CA VAL A 536 -3.13 17.07 8.61
C VAL A 536 -3.70 18.43 8.98
N ARG A 537 -2.92 19.26 9.68
CA ARG A 537 -3.31 20.62 10.07
C ARG A 537 -3.63 21.50 8.86
N GLN A 538 -2.79 21.46 7.82
CA GLN A 538 -3.04 22.21 6.59
C GLN A 538 -4.35 21.78 5.92
N MET A 539 -4.65 20.48 5.88
CA MET A 539 -5.91 19.98 5.35
C MET A 539 -7.09 20.50 6.17
N MET A 540 -7.03 20.42 7.51
CA MET A 540 -8.06 20.93 8.42
C MET A 540 -8.29 22.45 8.29
N GLU A 541 -7.23 23.22 8.08
CA GLU A 541 -7.30 24.66 7.82
C GLU A 541 -8.01 24.94 6.49
N SER A 542 -7.64 24.21 5.43
CA SER A 542 -8.18 24.42 4.09
C SER A 542 -9.64 24.03 3.92
N THR A 543 -10.12 23.07 4.72
CA THR A 543 -11.51 22.58 4.67
C THR A 543 -12.44 23.28 5.65
N GLY A 544 -11.91 24.08 6.58
CA GLY A 544 -12.69 24.74 7.62
C GLY A 544 -12.97 23.88 8.86
N CYS A 545 -12.39 22.68 8.94
CA CYS A 545 -12.54 21.76 10.08
C CYS A 545 -12.08 22.38 11.42
N LEU A 546 -11.12 23.32 11.39
CA LEU A 546 -10.73 24.04 12.60
C LEU A 546 -11.84 24.90 13.20
N ALA A 547 -12.80 25.36 12.39
CA ALA A 547 -13.94 26.14 12.87
C ALA A 547 -14.96 25.24 13.59
N SER A 548 -15.17 24.01 13.12
CA SER A 548 -16.03 23.03 13.77
C SER A 548 -15.37 22.48 15.04
N LEU A 549 -14.10 22.09 15.00
CA LEU A 549 -13.37 21.61 16.18
C LEU A 549 -13.15 22.71 17.23
N GLY A 550 -12.82 23.93 16.80
CA GLY A 550 -12.37 25.01 17.68
C GLY A 550 -10.85 24.97 17.87
N ILE A 551 -10.17 26.10 17.61
CA ILE A 551 -8.70 26.18 17.66
C ILE A 551 -8.15 25.82 19.04
N GLY A 552 -8.88 26.13 20.11
CA GLY A 552 -8.49 25.80 21.49
C GLY A 552 -8.52 24.31 21.83
N ASN A 553 -9.09 23.46 20.97
CA ASN A 553 -9.18 22.02 21.19
C ASN A 553 -8.00 21.24 20.59
N ILE A 554 -7.08 21.92 19.90
CA ILE A 554 -5.77 21.37 19.54
C ILE A 554 -4.80 21.75 20.66
N LEU A 555 -4.45 20.77 21.48
CA LEU A 555 -3.65 20.96 22.68
C LEU A 555 -2.18 20.63 22.41
N ASP A 556 -1.30 21.29 23.16
CA ASP A 556 0.10 20.86 23.26
C ASP A 556 0.19 19.56 24.05
N GLU A 557 1.08 18.64 23.65
CA GLU A 557 1.14 17.31 24.24
C GLU A 557 1.49 17.33 25.74
N ASP A 558 2.42 18.21 26.14
CA ASP A 558 2.92 18.25 27.51
C ASP A 558 1.88 18.88 28.47
N GLU A 559 1.07 19.80 27.96
CA GLU A 559 0.07 20.54 28.75
C GLU A 559 -1.36 19.98 28.58
N ALA A 560 -1.59 19.02 27.68
CA ALA A 560 -2.94 18.55 27.34
C ALA A 560 -3.72 18.04 28.56
N ILE A 561 -3.13 17.16 29.37
CA ILE A 561 -3.81 16.59 30.53
C ILE A 561 -4.04 17.65 31.61
N GLU A 562 -3.06 18.53 31.82
CA GLU A 562 -3.18 19.65 32.76
C GLU A 562 -4.33 20.58 32.36
N HIS A 563 -4.40 20.97 31.09
CA HIS A 563 -5.47 21.80 30.55
C HIS A 563 -6.84 21.13 30.73
N LEU A 564 -6.96 19.87 30.33
CA LEU A 564 -8.21 19.11 30.46
C LEU A 564 -8.64 18.99 31.92
N PHE A 565 -7.70 18.68 32.83
CA PHE A 565 -7.98 18.53 34.25
C PHE A 565 -8.49 19.81 34.90
N HIS A 566 -7.94 20.97 34.53
CA HIS A 566 -8.32 22.26 35.15
C HIS A 566 -9.54 22.92 34.51
N HIS A 567 -9.76 22.74 33.21
CA HIS A 567 -10.80 23.46 32.48
C HIS A 567 -12.01 22.61 32.08
N VAL A 568 -11.82 21.30 31.89
CA VAL A 568 -12.83 20.41 31.30
C VAL A 568 -13.39 19.43 32.31
N LEU A 569 -12.54 18.79 33.12
CA LEU A 569 -12.98 17.78 34.09
C LEU A 569 -13.67 18.42 35.31
N ASP A 570 -14.78 17.84 35.75
CA ASP A 570 -15.49 18.24 36.97
C ASP A 570 -14.71 17.76 38.22
N PRO A 571 -14.15 18.67 39.04
CA PRO A 571 -13.39 18.30 40.22
C PRO A 571 -14.23 17.57 41.27
N ALA A 572 -15.55 17.77 41.29
CA ALA A 572 -16.43 17.07 42.22
C ALA A 572 -16.48 15.58 41.92
N ILE A 573 -16.56 15.21 40.64
CA ILE A 573 -16.51 13.79 40.23
C ILE A 573 -15.13 13.23 40.57
N CYS A 574 -14.06 13.95 40.26
CA CYS A 574 -12.70 13.56 40.63
C CYS A 574 -12.55 13.29 42.14
N ILE A 575 -13.07 14.14 43.01
CA ILE A 575 -12.89 14.01 44.47
C ILE A 575 -13.82 12.95 45.08
N TYR A 576 -15.10 12.93 44.68
CA TYR A 576 -16.15 12.20 45.40
C TYR A 576 -16.66 10.94 44.71
N GLU A 577 -16.48 10.79 43.40
CA GLU A 577 -17.10 9.72 42.61
C GLU A 577 -16.07 8.84 41.89
N CYS A 578 -14.90 9.41 41.58
CA CYS A 578 -13.90 8.75 40.77
C CYS A 578 -13.16 7.64 41.56
N PRO A 579 -13.27 6.37 41.15
CA PRO A 579 -12.70 5.23 41.90
C PRO A 579 -11.17 5.14 41.78
N VAL A 580 -10.58 5.78 40.77
CA VAL A 580 -9.17 5.64 40.40
C VAL A 580 -8.51 7.00 40.18
N ARG A 581 -7.17 7.06 40.32
CA ARG A 581 -6.37 8.24 40.01
C ARG A 581 -5.41 7.88 38.88
N VAL A 582 -5.81 8.20 37.65
CA VAL A 582 -5.09 7.81 36.41
C VAL A 582 -4.04 8.84 36.00
N PHE A 583 -4.25 10.12 36.31
CA PHE A 583 -3.39 11.23 35.89
C PHE A 583 -2.51 11.73 37.03
N ARG A 584 -1.38 12.35 36.70
CA ARG A 584 -0.46 12.96 37.68
C ARG A 584 -1.16 14.05 38.49
N GLU A 585 -1.97 14.86 37.82
CA GLU A 585 -2.68 16.02 38.35
C GLU A 585 -3.74 15.62 39.38
N CYS A 586 -4.30 14.41 39.25
CA CYS A 586 -5.32 13.92 40.18
C CYS A 586 -4.75 13.18 41.40
N GLN A 587 -3.46 12.84 41.43
CA GLN A 587 -2.85 12.10 42.54
C GLN A 587 -2.94 12.85 43.88
N ASN A 588 -2.85 14.18 43.84
CA ASN A 588 -2.90 15.02 45.03
C ASN A 588 -4.33 15.32 45.53
N LEU A 589 -5.36 14.83 44.83
CA LEU A 589 -6.74 15.01 45.28
C LEU A 589 -7.10 14.03 46.40
N PRO A 590 -7.81 14.48 47.45
CA PRO A 590 -8.25 13.59 48.52
C PRO A 590 -9.12 12.47 47.96
N LYS A 591 -8.79 11.22 48.31
CA LYS A 591 -9.56 10.04 47.90
C LYS A 591 -10.53 9.67 49.02
N ARG A 592 -11.77 10.15 48.94
CA ARG A 592 -12.82 9.85 49.94
C ARG A 592 -13.53 8.53 49.62
N ASN A 593 -12.81 7.42 49.82
CA ASN A 593 -13.32 6.06 49.60
C ASN A 593 -14.54 5.72 50.47
N ASP A 594 -14.71 6.41 51.60
CA ASP A 594 -15.86 6.35 52.52
C ASP A 594 -17.19 6.80 51.89
N LEU A 595 -17.13 7.58 50.80
CA LEU A 595 -18.30 8.04 50.06
C LEU A 595 -18.52 7.30 48.73
N ILE A 596 -17.55 6.49 48.31
CA ILE A 596 -17.62 5.70 47.06
C ILE A 596 -18.57 4.53 47.30
N GLY A 597 -19.76 4.59 46.71
CA GLY A 597 -20.82 3.60 46.93
C GLY A 597 -21.93 4.05 47.89
N ILE A 598 -21.83 5.25 48.49
CA ILE A 598 -23.02 5.93 49.00
C ILE A 598 -23.78 6.46 47.78
N THR A 599 -24.58 5.59 47.17
CA THR A 599 -25.64 6.01 46.26
C THR A 599 -26.58 6.91 47.06
N PRO A 600 -26.75 8.20 46.71
CA PRO A 600 -28.04 8.80 46.99
C PRO A 600 -29.03 7.92 46.22
N VAL A 601 -30.01 7.36 46.94
CA VAL A 601 -31.06 6.51 46.39
C VAL A 601 -31.42 6.98 44.97
N GLY A 602 -31.12 6.10 44.00
CA GLY A 602 -31.38 6.15 42.57
C GLY A 602 -31.61 7.52 41.92
N ILE A 603 -30.57 8.09 41.30
CA ILE A 603 -30.79 9.07 40.21
C ILE A 603 -29.82 8.74 39.07
N GLY A 604 -30.26 7.82 38.22
CA GLY A 604 -29.79 7.78 36.84
C GLY A 604 -30.23 9.09 36.16
N VAL A 605 -29.36 9.64 35.32
CA VAL A 605 -29.58 10.94 34.65
C VAL A 605 -30.77 10.89 33.67
N ASP A 606 -31.35 9.72 33.42
CA ASP A 606 -32.46 9.51 32.47
C ASP A 606 -33.87 9.46 33.10
N SER A 607 -34.03 9.63 34.41
CA SER A 607 -35.34 9.51 35.07
C SER A 607 -35.97 10.85 35.50
N ILE A 608 -35.91 11.88 34.64
CA ILE A 608 -36.68 13.15 34.83
C ILE A 608 -38.09 13.04 34.21
N LYS A 609 -38.71 11.87 34.28
CA LYS A 609 -40.16 11.73 34.14
C LYS A 609 -40.69 10.82 35.22
N SER A 610 -41.50 11.41 36.10
CA SER A 610 -42.44 10.75 37.01
C SER A 610 -41.90 10.20 38.34
N THR A 611 -42.23 10.96 39.40
CA THR A 611 -42.76 10.52 40.72
C THR A 611 -41.96 9.58 41.63
N ASN A 612 -41.70 10.13 42.83
CA ASN A 612 -41.48 9.47 44.14
C ASN A 612 -40.10 8.90 44.46
N GLY A 613 -39.17 9.84 44.65
CA GLY A 613 -37.93 9.70 45.41
C GLY A 613 -37.28 11.06 45.60
N SER A 614 -38.09 12.10 45.85
CA SER A 614 -37.65 13.50 45.80
C SER A 614 -36.89 13.89 47.06
N VAL A 615 -35.65 14.35 46.90
CA VAL A 615 -35.10 15.36 47.82
C VAL A 615 -36.14 16.49 47.91
N PRO A 616 -36.60 16.89 49.11
CA PRO A 616 -37.61 17.93 49.27
C PRO A 616 -36.96 19.30 49.01
N ALA A 617 -36.61 19.55 47.75
CA ALA A 617 -36.05 20.81 47.32
C ALA A 617 -36.77 21.31 46.06
N THR A 618 -37.25 22.54 46.11
CA THR A 618 -37.90 23.22 44.98
C THR A 618 -36.84 23.66 43.97
N LEU A 619 -37.08 23.50 42.68
CA LEU A 619 -36.18 24.05 41.66
C LEU A 619 -36.56 25.52 41.39
N LEU A 620 -35.57 26.40 41.42
CA LEU A 620 -35.70 27.81 41.05
C LEU A 620 -34.86 28.07 39.80
N THR A 621 -35.44 28.71 38.80
CA THR A 621 -34.65 29.22 37.67
C THR A 621 -33.79 30.40 38.12
N PRO A 622 -32.64 30.66 37.46
CA PRO A 622 -31.81 31.82 37.77
C PRO A 622 -32.57 33.15 37.78
N ARG A 623 -33.52 33.32 36.84
CA ARG A 623 -34.35 34.53 36.74
C ARG A 623 -35.35 34.67 37.89
N GLU A 624 -35.94 33.58 38.37
CA GLU A 624 -36.86 33.62 39.51
C GLU A 624 -36.14 34.04 40.78
N LEU A 625 -34.97 33.44 41.06
CA LEU A 625 -34.15 33.84 42.21
C LEU A 625 -33.71 35.31 42.09
N TRP A 626 -33.28 35.74 40.91
CA TRP A 626 -32.90 37.13 40.69
C TRP A 626 -34.06 38.12 40.89
N LEU A 627 -35.29 37.74 40.51
CA LEU A 627 -36.48 38.55 40.74
C LEU A 627 -36.83 38.64 42.22
N ILE A 628 -36.67 37.54 42.98
CA ILE A 628 -36.84 37.54 44.44
C ILE A 628 -35.88 38.55 45.06
N LEU A 629 -34.58 38.43 44.79
CA LEU A 629 -33.53 39.32 45.33
C LEU A 629 -33.68 40.81 44.96
N ARG A 630 -34.48 41.14 43.94
CA ARG A 630 -34.73 42.53 43.52
C ARG A 630 -36.03 43.11 44.02
N ARG A 631 -37.04 42.28 44.28
CA ARG A 631 -38.41 42.73 44.56
C ARG A 631 -38.78 42.66 46.02
N THR A 632 -38.07 41.88 46.83
CA THR A 632 -38.28 41.84 48.28
C THR A 632 -37.22 42.66 49.02
N PRO A 633 -37.51 43.12 50.25
CA PRO A 633 -36.51 43.73 51.11
C PRO A 633 -35.44 42.70 51.51
N SER A 634 -34.20 43.13 51.73
CA SER A 634 -33.07 42.24 52.09
C SER A 634 -33.30 41.39 53.35
N SER A 635 -34.16 41.85 54.27
CA SER A 635 -34.58 41.09 55.47
C SER A 635 -35.41 39.84 55.16
N GLU A 636 -36.04 39.79 53.98
CA GLU A 636 -36.89 38.68 53.52
C GLU A 636 -36.19 37.82 52.45
N HIS A 637 -34.93 38.10 52.12
CA HIS A 637 -34.18 37.29 51.17
C HIS A 637 -33.93 35.87 51.71
N PRO A 638 -34.01 34.84 50.85
CA PRO A 638 -33.58 33.50 51.21
C PRO A 638 -32.08 33.50 51.52
N VAL A 639 -31.65 32.59 52.40
CA VAL A 639 -30.21 32.36 52.62
C VAL A 639 -29.67 31.60 51.42
N ILE A 640 -28.79 32.23 50.64
CA ILE A 640 -28.15 31.58 49.50
C ILE A 640 -26.83 30.97 49.96
N LEU A 641 -26.70 29.65 49.86
CA LEU A 641 -25.44 28.95 50.09
C LEU A 641 -24.81 28.51 48.78
N ASP A 642 -23.59 28.96 48.58
CA ASP A 642 -22.73 28.45 47.52
C ASP A 642 -21.96 27.24 48.02
N VAL A 643 -22.32 26.06 47.51
CA VAL A 643 -21.71 24.79 47.92
C VAL A 643 -20.54 24.38 47.05
N ARG A 644 -20.00 25.31 46.24
CA ARG A 644 -18.77 25.11 45.48
C ARG A 644 -17.54 25.22 46.38
N GLU A 645 -16.38 24.82 45.86
CA GLU A 645 -15.13 24.99 46.59
C GLU A 645 -14.73 26.47 46.66
N PRO A 646 -13.99 26.92 47.70
CA PRO A 646 -13.68 28.35 47.91
C PRO A 646 -13.03 29.04 46.72
N ARG A 647 -12.28 28.31 45.88
CA ARG A 647 -11.68 28.84 44.65
C ARG A 647 -12.72 29.23 43.59
N GLU A 648 -13.80 28.45 43.46
CA GLU A 648 -14.86 28.71 42.48
C GLU A 648 -15.75 29.86 42.93
N TYR A 649 -16.03 29.94 44.24
CA TYR A 649 -16.79 31.02 44.85
C TYR A 649 -16.08 32.38 44.67
N ARG A 650 -14.78 32.45 44.98
CA ARG A 650 -13.98 33.68 44.85
C ARG A 650 -13.96 34.24 43.42
N HIS A 651 -13.96 33.36 42.43
CA HIS A 651 -13.89 33.76 41.02
C HIS A 651 -15.17 34.45 40.52
N SER A 652 -16.34 33.97 40.94
CA SER A 652 -17.66 34.49 40.53
C SER A 652 -18.72 33.80 41.37
N HIS A 653 -19.58 34.54 42.08
CA HIS A 653 -20.73 34.00 42.85
C HIS A 653 -21.94 34.95 42.82
N ILE A 654 -23.12 34.47 43.25
CA ILE A 654 -24.32 35.32 43.35
C ILE A 654 -24.11 36.35 44.47
N VAL A 655 -24.50 37.60 44.23
CA VAL A 655 -24.46 38.67 45.24
C VAL A 655 -25.28 38.27 46.47
N GLU A 656 -24.71 38.41 47.66
CA GLU A 656 -25.26 37.95 48.97
C GLU A 656 -25.19 36.43 49.25
N ALA A 657 -24.63 35.62 48.34
CA ALA A 657 -24.38 34.21 48.63
C ALA A 657 -23.30 34.04 49.73
N GLN A 658 -23.45 33.01 50.56
CA GLN A 658 -22.47 32.63 51.57
C GLN A 658 -21.74 31.37 51.11
N SER A 659 -20.41 31.38 51.20
CA SER A 659 -19.59 30.20 50.88
C SER A 659 -19.77 29.13 51.96
N ALA A 660 -20.36 28.00 51.59
CA ALA A 660 -20.49 26.81 52.42
C ALA A 660 -20.13 25.55 51.60
N PRO A 661 -18.83 25.31 51.32
CA PRO A 661 -18.40 24.22 50.47
C PRO A 661 -18.98 22.87 50.88
N LEU A 662 -19.44 22.08 49.91
CA LEU A 662 -20.01 20.75 50.20
C LEU A 662 -19.04 19.86 50.99
N SER A 663 -17.73 20.02 50.79
CA SER A 663 -16.68 19.33 51.54
C SER A 663 -16.71 19.59 53.06
N ILE A 664 -17.07 20.80 53.47
CA ILE A 664 -17.21 21.23 54.87
C ILE A 664 -18.59 20.84 55.41
N LEU A 665 -19.64 21.04 54.62
CA LEU A 665 -21.01 20.66 54.96
C LEU A 665 -21.14 19.18 55.35
N LEU A 666 -20.47 18.30 54.60
CA LEU A 666 -20.45 16.86 54.87
C LEU A 666 -19.64 16.47 56.10
N ARG A 667 -18.77 17.35 56.61
CA ARG A 667 -17.79 17.02 57.65
C ARG A 667 -18.19 17.54 59.03
N ASP A 668 -18.57 18.81 59.09
CA ASP A 668 -18.72 19.53 60.35
C ASP A 668 -20.20 19.89 60.65
N GLY A 669 -21.11 19.61 59.71
CA GLY A 669 -22.48 20.11 59.74
C GLY A 669 -22.51 21.63 59.56
N LEU A 670 -23.71 22.19 59.33
CA LEU A 670 -23.90 23.64 59.24
C LEU A 670 -24.89 24.07 60.32
N VAL A 671 -24.49 25.05 61.14
CA VAL A 671 -25.39 25.71 62.10
C VAL A 671 -25.87 27.01 61.46
N LEU A 672 -27.06 27.00 60.86
CA LEU A 672 -27.72 28.21 60.39
C LEU A 672 -28.69 28.72 61.46
N ALA A 673 -28.63 30.02 61.74
CA ALA A 673 -29.57 30.68 62.64
C ALA A 673 -30.86 31.06 61.88
N GLY A 674 -31.95 30.37 62.18
CA GLY A 674 -33.32 30.74 61.79
C GLY A 674 -33.99 29.87 60.73
N ASP A 675 -35.32 29.94 60.69
CA ASP A 675 -36.23 29.17 59.81
C ASP A 675 -36.43 29.85 58.44
N ARG A 676 -35.37 30.47 57.88
CA ARG A 676 -35.44 31.19 56.60
C ARG A 676 -35.32 30.23 55.41
N PRO A 677 -35.98 30.51 54.26
CA PRO A 677 -35.84 29.69 53.07
C PRO A 677 -34.39 29.60 52.61
N LEU A 678 -33.93 28.38 52.27
CA LEU A 678 -32.55 28.08 51.91
C LEU A 678 -32.43 27.85 50.41
N VAL A 679 -31.53 28.56 49.73
CA VAL A 679 -31.26 28.37 48.30
C VAL A 679 -29.83 27.86 48.11
N LEU A 680 -29.69 26.70 47.48
CA LEU A 680 -28.39 26.04 47.26
C LEU A 680 -27.94 26.22 45.81
N ILE A 681 -26.74 26.74 45.61
CA ILE A 681 -26.14 26.89 44.29
C ILE A 681 -24.78 26.20 44.20
N CYS A 682 -24.51 25.60 43.05
CA CYS A 682 -23.19 25.10 42.69
C CYS A 682 -22.92 25.34 41.21
N ARG A 683 -21.87 24.72 40.63
CA ARG A 683 -21.50 24.95 39.22
C ARG A 683 -22.61 24.52 38.24
N SER A 684 -23.12 23.29 38.40
CA SER A 684 -24.06 22.64 37.46
C SER A 684 -25.34 22.07 38.11
N GLY A 685 -25.55 22.30 39.40
CA GLY A 685 -26.68 21.75 40.19
C GLY A 685 -26.45 20.37 40.83
N ARG A 686 -25.36 19.64 40.50
CA ARG A 686 -25.06 18.31 41.11
C ARG A 686 -24.72 18.38 42.60
N ARG A 687 -23.79 19.27 42.98
CA ARG A 687 -23.40 19.46 44.39
C ARG A 687 -24.54 20.03 45.23
N SER A 688 -25.34 20.93 44.68
CA SER A 688 -26.54 21.47 45.34
C SER A 688 -27.55 20.39 45.70
N ARG A 689 -27.78 19.40 44.83
CA ARG A 689 -28.66 18.27 45.11
C ARG A 689 -28.15 17.41 46.27
N ARG A 690 -26.84 17.17 46.33
CA ARG A 690 -26.22 16.46 47.47
C ARG A 690 -26.32 17.27 48.76
N ALA A 691 -26.02 18.56 48.70
CA ALA A 691 -26.20 19.47 49.83
C ALA A 691 -27.66 19.48 50.30
N ALA A 692 -28.63 19.52 49.39
CA ALA A 692 -30.05 19.49 49.72
C ALA A 692 -30.46 18.20 50.45
N ALA A 693 -29.96 17.05 50.02
CA ALA A 693 -30.22 15.77 50.70
C ALA A 693 -29.65 15.77 52.14
N VAL A 694 -28.42 16.28 52.32
CA VAL A 694 -27.78 16.40 53.65
C VAL A 694 -28.53 17.39 54.53
N MET A 695 -28.91 18.56 54.00
CA MET A 695 -29.65 19.59 54.73
C MET A 695 -31.05 19.12 55.11
N SER A 696 -31.73 18.37 54.24
CA SER A 696 -33.03 17.78 54.56
C SER A 696 -32.93 16.79 55.73
N GLN A 697 -31.86 15.99 55.80
CA GLN A 697 -31.60 15.09 56.93
C GLN A 697 -31.31 15.86 58.24
N LEU A 698 -30.74 17.07 58.14
CA LEU A 698 -30.50 17.96 59.28
C LEU A 698 -31.76 18.74 59.72
N GLY A 699 -32.91 18.53 59.08
CA GLY A 699 -34.21 19.07 59.49
C GLY A 699 -34.65 20.35 58.78
N PHE A 700 -33.91 20.82 57.76
CA PHE A 700 -34.33 21.95 56.94
C PHE A 700 -35.50 21.55 56.01
N LYS A 701 -36.58 22.34 56.01
CA LYS A 701 -37.82 22.03 55.29
C LYS A 701 -38.05 22.85 54.02
N ASP A 702 -37.53 24.07 53.95
CA ASP A 702 -37.69 24.99 52.82
C ASP A 702 -36.36 25.15 52.08
N ILE A 703 -36.04 24.15 51.24
CA ILE A 703 -34.80 24.11 50.45
C ILE A 703 -35.17 24.34 48.99
N SER A 704 -34.41 25.17 48.30
CA SER A 704 -34.50 25.39 46.87
C SER A 704 -33.14 25.21 46.20
N ILE A 705 -33.11 24.76 44.96
CA ILE A 705 -31.89 24.59 44.16
C ILE A 705 -31.98 25.45 42.91
N VAL A 706 -30.92 26.20 42.61
CA VAL A 706 -30.84 26.94 41.36
C VAL A 706 -30.63 25.97 40.20
N GLU A 707 -31.61 25.89 39.30
CA GLU A 707 -31.58 25.05 38.12
C GLU A 707 -30.39 25.43 37.21
N GLY A 708 -29.60 24.44 36.81
CA GLY A 708 -28.38 24.65 36.02
C GLY A 708 -27.23 25.35 36.75
N GLY A 709 -27.39 25.72 38.02
CA GLY A 709 -26.34 26.31 38.86
C GLY A 709 -25.79 27.64 38.31
N MET A 710 -24.52 27.91 38.62
CA MET A 710 -23.82 29.11 38.15
C MET A 710 -23.65 29.16 36.63
N HIS A 711 -23.57 28.00 35.95
CA HIS A 711 -23.55 27.96 34.49
C HIS A 711 -24.81 28.60 33.89
N ALA A 712 -25.99 28.26 34.40
CA ALA A 712 -27.24 28.86 33.95
C ALA A 712 -27.40 30.32 34.41
N TRP A 713 -26.87 30.67 35.58
CA TRP A 713 -26.84 32.06 36.07
C TRP A 713 -26.01 32.98 35.16
N GLU A 714 -24.82 32.55 34.78
CA GLU A 714 -23.91 33.29 33.90
C GLU A 714 -24.44 33.32 32.46
N ALA A 715 -24.99 32.20 31.96
CA ALA A 715 -25.63 32.16 30.65
C ALA A 715 -26.85 33.09 30.54
N ALA A 716 -27.54 33.35 31.67
CA ALA A 716 -28.64 34.30 31.74
C ALA A 716 -28.19 35.78 31.80
N GLY A 717 -26.87 36.05 31.85
CA GLY A 717 -26.30 37.40 31.92
C GLY A 717 -26.61 38.12 33.23
N LEU A 718 -26.80 37.38 34.32
CA LEU A 718 -27.17 37.94 35.63
C LEU A 718 -25.92 38.38 36.41
N LEU A 719 -26.08 39.38 37.27
CA LEU A 719 -24.97 39.97 38.05
C LEU A 719 -24.33 38.93 38.97
N THR A 720 -22.99 38.96 39.04
CA THR A 720 -22.18 38.17 39.96
C THR A 720 -21.24 39.09 40.74
N ALA A 721 -20.87 38.66 41.93
CA ALA A 721 -19.82 39.26 42.74
C ALA A 721 -18.50 38.49 42.56
N VAL A 722 -17.39 39.21 42.70
CA VAL A 722 -16.02 38.67 42.64
C VAL A 722 -15.28 39.17 43.88
N GLU A 723 -14.61 38.28 44.60
CA GLU A 723 -13.78 38.68 45.75
C GLU A 723 -12.36 39.01 45.27
N PHE A 724 -11.95 40.27 45.41
CA PHE A 724 -10.57 40.69 45.18
C PHE A 724 -9.74 40.50 46.45
N GLU A 725 -8.59 39.82 46.36
CA GLU A 725 -7.62 39.79 47.44
C GLU A 725 -6.97 41.16 47.62
N ASP A 726 -7.10 41.75 48.81
CA ASP A 726 -6.18 42.80 49.27
C ASP A 726 -4.78 42.19 49.32
N ARG A 727 -3.95 42.49 48.30
CA ARG A 727 -2.51 42.30 48.41
C ARG A 727 -2.05 43.14 49.60
N GLN A 728 -1.66 42.49 50.70
CA GLN A 728 -0.92 43.13 51.77
C GLN A 728 0.23 43.95 51.17
N VAL A 729 0.11 45.27 51.23
CA VAL A 729 1.20 46.20 50.97
C VAL A 729 2.24 45.94 52.06
N SER A 730 3.25 45.15 51.71
CA SER A 730 4.49 45.04 52.47
C SER A 730 5.16 46.42 52.47
N THR A 731 4.94 47.19 53.53
CA THR A 731 5.80 48.31 53.91
C THR A 731 7.14 47.74 54.38
N ARG A 732 8.09 47.59 53.44
CA ARG A 732 9.51 47.49 53.81
C ARG A 732 10.03 48.90 54.11
N ALA A 733 10.09 49.21 55.40
CA ALA A 733 11.09 50.13 55.94
C ALA A 733 12.33 49.30 56.31
N GLY A 734 13.51 49.73 55.87
CA GLY A 734 14.80 49.06 56.10
C GLY A 734 15.58 48.87 54.80
#